data_AF-A0A354REF7-F1
#
_entry.id   AF-A0A354REF7-F1
#
_cell.length_a   1.000
_cell.length_b   1.000
_cell.length_c   1.000
_cell.angle_alpha   90.00
_cell.angle_beta   90.00
_cell.angle_gamma   90.00
#
_symmetry.space_group_name_H-M   'P 1'
#
loop_
_entity.id
_entity.type
_entity.pdbx_description
1 polymer ?
#
loop_
_entity_poly.entity_id
_entity_poly.type
_entity_poly.pdbx_seq_one_letter_code
_entity_poly.pdbx_strand_id
1 'polypeptide(L)'
;AYAKKKQVTKLIAEEGFRIDDFTTARFRAIDSLKDAYDLLVTLNSNSQFREFEFLLDWPNLEKEEKSEKYRTHACHELHFFLYRKDPNFFDEVIKPYLKNKKEPTFVDDWLLQNDLSKYLEPIRFDQLNAFEKALLSTTRFASAREISRHLSDKTEMAPPDLDRFDRLFETALQSSSMETKGGDFQQLDRVAAKAKSAMKNMAFRRTASVAAAPVPLSEGLRLNSSMDGRGESAQSEIIKKLSLDESADFVDASVSLKGSMVSNAQLEAESFASEAFYPLESSLELRAQARTFYRKTGEVMEWAESDYHKVTRANARNPGLVPHHSFWSDYALHLASGKKGPFLSGNLIYATKNPTEMLLALGVLDLPFDPQETETEIDGRSVTLEPKQGLLLFHEQLSPSEKAKKSEVLISQRHYRLDSRYSYEKGERIDNFTDEEFLPGIPYGSIVVLTNPSSSRRKLRLLLHLPNGSLPLNRTKTVRSIPITLDAYSTQTFESSFYFPEKGVFEMYPARASAGGQSVASAPSVSFKVVEELSEKDKSSWAWISQNGTDRDVLDYLKANNLNRADLSKIAFRLRKKSEGGSGKAFYDSLLQLLENRYHYHSTLWSYSLYHQDMDRFKPFLAKSSLASQCGLWIDSPLLKLDPTDRGWYEQLEYAPLVHARAHRLGKERRILNNRLHAQYLKLLEVLKYKPTLDQQDHLALCYYLFAQDRIEEGLAHFDQVEKEQVREKLQYDYFAVNAAFYRLELRKAEEIAKRYERFGIDRWRTLFAEARAHLSEAKAGLDPKIIDEEDRNQQMDQLADTEPTFSFEFLGDQIRIEHNNIEGARIRFYPMEVELLFSRQPFAKNDAEHFTLVSPNGEESLEIAEGEKRTTYRLPENYRRQNVMIEIEAGGKRKAQAYYSNRLNAEVSEEYGRVRVLDKISGKPIPTVYVKAYARMNNGQVRFYKDGYTDLRGKFEYASLNTDDLNQVSRFALLIIDPQAGAQIEEVAPPTR
;
A
#
# COMPACT_ATOMS: atom_id res chain seq x y z
N ALA A 1 -27.65 -43.15 16.10
CA ALA A 1 -26.39 -42.81 15.42
C ALA A 1 -25.71 -41.74 16.25
N TYR A 2 -24.44 -41.44 16.01
CA TYR A 2 -23.78 -40.26 16.59
C TYR A 2 -23.25 -39.43 15.42
N ALA A 3 -23.41 -38.11 15.48
CA ALA A 3 -22.89 -37.17 14.51
C ALA A 3 -21.82 -36.30 15.19
N LYS A 4 -20.72 -36.05 14.49
CA LYS A 4 -19.68 -35.12 14.92
C LYS A 4 -20.24 -33.70 14.78
N LYS A 5 -20.26 -32.94 15.86
CA LYS A 5 -20.74 -31.55 15.89
C LYS A 5 -19.57 -30.64 16.21
N LYS A 6 -19.24 -29.75 15.27
CA LYS A 6 -18.25 -28.69 15.42
C LYS A 6 -18.96 -27.41 15.84
N GLN A 7 -18.52 -26.79 16.92
CA GLN A 7 -19.14 -25.59 17.45
C GLN A 7 -18.09 -24.62 17.98
N VAL A 8 -18.41 -23.33 17.92
CA VAL A 8 -17.66 -22.30 18.64
C VAL A 8 -18.61 -21.68 19.66
N THR A 9 -18.30 -21.85 20.94
CA THR A 9 -19.07 -21.25 22.03
C THR A 9 -18.37 -19.98 22.51
N LYS A 10 -19.15 -18.90 22.66
CA LYS A 10 -18.69 -17.66 23.31
C LYS A 10 -18.96 -17.82 24.80
N LEU A 11 -17.92 -17.75 25.61
CA LEU A 11 -18.03 -17.80 27.06
C LEU A 11 -17.80 -16.38 27.62
N ILE A 12 -18.67 -15.95 28.52
CA ILE A 12 -18.59 -14.66 29.20
C ILE A 12 -18.17 -14.92 30.64
N ALA A 13 -17.48 -13.97 31.27
CA ALA A 13 -17.06 -14.08 32.67
C ALA A 13 -18.23 -14.53 33.57
N GLU A 14 -17.94 -15.46 34.48
CA GLU A 14 -18.85 -15.99 35.50
C GLU A 14 -20.04 -16.80 34.95
N GLU A 15 -20.10 -17.08 33.63
CA GLU A 15 -21.07 -17.98 33.02
C GLU A 15 -20.49 -19.40 32.88
N GLY A 16 -20.85 -20.30 33.81
CA GLY A 16 -20.42 -21.69 33.78
C GLY A 16 -20.86 -22.44 32.51
N PHE A 17 -19.94 -23.16 31.87
CA PHE A 17 -20.20 -23.97 30.69
C PHE A 17 -19.88 -25.43 30.92
N ARG A 18 -20.90 -26.29 30.79
CA ARG A 18 -20.77 -27.74 30.97
C ARG A 18 -20.63 -28.46 29.63
N ILE A 19 -19.65 -29.36 29.57
CA ILE A 19 -19.48 -30.33 28.50
C ILE A 19 -19.74 -31.72 29.08
N ASP A 20 -20.69 -32.46 28.48
CA ASP A 20 -21.17 -33.73 29.04
C ASP A 20 -20.17 -34.90 28.87
N ASP A 21 -19.36 -34.89 27.81
CA ASP A 21 -18.37 -35.94 27.54
C ASP A 21 -17.08 -35.37 26.92
N PHE A 22 -16.16 -34.91 27.77
CA PHE A 22 -14.88 -34.34 27.32
C PHE A 22 -13.93 -35.39 26.72
N THR A 23 -14.15 -36.69 26.98
CA THR A 23 -13.23 -37.75 26.54
C THR A 23 -13.32 -38.05 25.04
N THR A 24 -14.41 -37.68 24.38
CA THR A 24 -14.57 -37.84 22.93
C THR A 24 -14.39 -36.55 22.15
N ALA A 25 -14.05 -35.47 22.84
CA ALA A 25 -14.05 -34.14 22.30
C ALA A 25 -12.63 -33.57 22.14
N ARG A 26 -12.51 -32.53 21.31
CA ARG A 26 -11.30 -31.72 21.11
C ARG A 26 -11.67 -30.27 21.37
N PHE A 27 -10.77 -29.53 22.03
CA PHE A 27 -11.02 -28.16 22.43
C PHE A 27 -9.84 -27.26 22.11
N ARG A 28 -10.12 -25.98 21.83
CA ARG A 28 -9.15 -24.90 21.90
C ARG A 28 -9.82 -23.66 22.48
N ALA A 29 -9.23 -23.12 23.54
CA ALA A 29 -9.59 -21.81 24.05
C ALA A 29 -8.77 -20.73 23.31
N ILE A 30 -9.40 -19.59 23.05
CA ILE A 30 -8.76 -18.34 22.66
C ILE A 30 -9.18 -17.34 23.72
N ASP A 31 -8.28 -17.04 24.64
CA ASP A 31 -8.55 -16.21 25.80
C ASP A 31 -7.70 -14.93 25.82
N SER A 32 -6.70 -14.80 24.94
CA SER A 32 -5.88 -13.59 24.80
C SER A 32 -5.85 -13.04 23.38
N LEU A 33 -5.45 -11.77 23.24
CA LEU A 33 -5.14 -11.17 21.93
C LEU A 33 -4.03 -11.93 21.21
N LYS A 34 -3.09 -12.50 21.96
CA LYS A 34 -2.00 -13.32 21.42
C LYS A 34 -2.54 -14.59 20.77
N ASP A 35 -3.42 -15.33 21.43
CA ASP A 35 -4.01 -16.54 20.85
C ASP A 35 -4.80 -16.23 19.57
N ALA A 36 -5.53 -15.10 19.57
CA ALA A 36 -6.28 -14.65 18.41
C ALA A 36 -5.33 -14.28 17.26
N TYR A 37 -4.23 -13.57 17.55
CA TYR A 37 -3.19 -13.25 16.58
C TYR A 37 -2.53 -14.52 16.02
N ASP A 38 -2.14 -15.45 16.88
CA ASP A 38 -1.49 -16.72 16.48
C ASP A 38 -2.41 -17.58 15.62
N LEU A 39 -3.71 -17.63 15.94
CA LEU A 39 -4.72 -18.23 15.06
C LEU A 39 -4.75 -17.54 13.69
N LEU A 40 -4.83 -16.21 13.65
CA LEU A 40 -4.89 -15.46 12.39
C LEU A 40 -3.63 -15.67 11.54
N VAL A 41 -2.43 -15.67 12.14
CA VAL A 41 -1.16 -15.98 11.45
C VAL A 41 -1.16 -17.40 10.90
N THR A 42 -1.70 -18.35 11.65
CA THR A 42 -1.80 -19.77 11.23
C THR A 42 -2.75 -19.92 10.05
N LEU A 43 -3.88 -19.21 10.05
CA LEU A 43 -4.86 -19.24 8.96
C LEU A 43 -4.39 -18.48 7.72
N ASN A 44 -3.64 -17.40 7.90
CA ASN A 44 -3.04 -16.62 6.81
C ASN A 44 -1.68 -16.07 7.24
N SER A 45 -0.60 -16.70 6.75
CA SER A 45 0.78 -16.32 7.03
C SER A 45 1.26 -15.12 6.20
N ASN A 46 0.58 -13.99 6.32
CA ASN A 46 0.95 -12.75 5.63
C ASN A 46 2.10 -12.02 6.37
N SER A 47 3.15 -11.63 5.65
CA SER A 47 4.31 -10.94 6.23
C SER A 47 3.99 -9.55 6.77
N GLN A 48 3.10 -8.79 6.11
CA GLN A 48 2.72 -7.44 6.55
C GLN A 48 1.93 -7.47 7.85
N PHE A 49 1.10 -8.50 8.07
CA PHE A 49 0.41 -8.68 9.34
C PHE A 49 1.40 -8.94 10.48
N ARG A 50 2.48 -9.68 10.21
CA ARG A 50 3.53 -9.97 11.20
C ARG A 50 4.34 -8.76 11.62
N GLU A 51 4.41 -7.72 10.79
CA GLU A 51 5.06 -6.45 11.16
C GLU A 51 4.40 -5.81 12.40
N PHE A 52 3.14 -6.16 12.70
CA PHE A 52 2.37 -5.63 13.83
C PHE A 52 2.40 -6.52 15.08
N GLU A 53 3.28 -7.52 15.16
CA GLU A 53 3.42 -8.38 16.36
C GLU A 53 3.68 -7.57 17.64
N PHE A 54 4.34 -6.41 17.53
CA PHE A 54 4.60 -5.49 18.64
C PHE A 54 3.31 -5.01 19.34
N LEU A 55 2.15 -5.07 18.67
CA LEU A 55 0.87 -4.70 19.29
C LEU A 55 0.53 -5.59 20.49
N LEU A 56 0.98 -6.84 20.49
CA LEU A 56 0.72 -7.79 21.59
C LEU A 56 1.41 -7.39 22.88
N ASP A 57 2.50 -6.63 22.80
CA ASP A 57 3.30 -6.15 23.94
C ASP A 57 3.14 -4.63 24.16
N TRP A 58 2.24 -3.98 23.40
CA TRP A 58 2.06 -2.52 23.43
C TRP A 58 1.92 -1.92 24.85
N PRO A 59 1.17 -2.52 25.81
CA PRO A 59 1.06 -1.98 27.16
C PRO A 59 2.39 -1.92 27.93
N ASN A 60 3.35 -2.80 27.60
CA ASN A 60 4.64 -2.91 28.29
C ASN A 60 5.74 -2.07 27.63
N LEU A 61 5.49 -1.52 26.44
CA LEU A 61 6.44 -0.65 25.74
C LEU A 61 6.58 0.71 26.43
N GLU A 62 7.81 1.21 26.47
CA GLU A 62 8.10 2.57 26.95
C GLU A 62 7.58 3.63 25.97
N LYS A 63 7.45 4.88 26.42
CA LYS A 63 6.83 5.96 25.62
C LYS A 63 7.60 6.25 24.33
N GLU A 64 8.92 6.20 24.39
CA GLU A 64 9.83 6.39 23.26
C GLU A 64 9.65 5.25 22.23
N GLU A 65 9.58 4.00 22.69
CA GLU A 65 9.36 2.83 21.82
C GLU A 65 7.98 2.87 21.15
N LYS A 66 6.93 3.24 21.88
CA LYS A 66 5.59 3.46 21.32
C LYS A 66 5.61 4.51 20.21
N SER A 67 6.33 5.60 20.43
CA SER A 67 6.46 6.69 19.45
C SER A 67 7.19 6.22 18.19
N GLU A 68 8.24 5.42 18.35
CA GLU A 68 9.02 4.85 17.24
C GLU A 68 8.22 3.83 16.42
N LYS A 69 7.48 2.93 17.09
CA LYS A 69 6.55 2.01 16.42
C LYS A 69 5.45 2.76 15.68
N TYR A 70 4.88 3.80 16.30
CA TYR A 70 3.88 4.63 15.65
C TYR A 70 4.42 5.35 14.41
N ARG A 71 5.63 5.92 14.49
CA ARG A 71 6.31 6.59 13.36
C ARG A 71 6.40 5.70 12.12
N THR A 72 6.71 4.42 12.32
CA THR A 72 6.89 3.45 11.23
C THR A 72 5.57 2.86 10.71
N HIS A 73 4.56 2.72 11.58
CA HIS A 73 3.35 1.94 11.29
C HIS A 73 2.04 2.75 11.33
N ALA A 74 2.09 4.09 11.32
CA ALA A 74 0.90 4.94 11.35
C ALA A 74 -0.09 4.62 10.19
N CYS A 75 -1.28 4.15 10.55
CA CYS A 75 -2.37 3.78 9.65
C CYS A 75 -3.70 3.68 10.40
N HIS A 76 -4.81 3.55 9.67
CA HIS A 76 -6.16 3.41 10.22
C HIS A 76 -6.32 2.20 11.16
N GLU A 77 -5.70 1.07 10.84
CA GLU A 77 -5.74 -0.13 11.69
C GLU A 77 -5.12 0.15 13.07
N LEU A 78 -3.93 0.77 13.08
CA LEU A 78 -3.23 1.15 14.31
C LEU A 78 -4.00 2.25 15.07
N HIS A 79 -4.52 3.26 14.36
CA HIS A 79 -5.31 4.33 14.98
C HIS A 79 -6.54 3.77 15.69
N PHE A 80 -7.26 2.86 15.04
CA PHE A 80 -8.43 2.23 15.62
C PHE A 80 -8.07 1.30 16.80
N PHE A 81 -6.99 0.52 16.67
CA PHE A 81 -6.51 -0.32 17.77
C PHE A 81 -6.18 0.51 19.00
N LEU A 82 -5.39 1.58 18.85
CA LEU A 82 -4.99 2.46 19.94
C LEU A 82 -6.15 3.28 20.50
N TYR A 83 -7.10 3.71 19.66
CA TYR A 83 -8.35 4.33 20.14
C TYR A 83 -9.09 3.45 21.15
N ARG A 84 -9.07 2.12 20.97
CA ARG A 84 -9.73 1.18 21.88
C ARG A 84 -8.84 0.70 23.03
N LYS A 85 -7.56 0.45 22.77
CA LYS A 85 -6.66 -0.27 23.69
C LYS A 85 -5.69 0.63 24.45
N ASP A 86 -5.39 1.83 23.93
CA ASP A 86 -4.59 2.86 24.62
C ASP A 86 -5.16 4.27 24.33
N PRO A 87 -6.33 4.61 24.92
CA PRO A 87 -7.01 5.89 24.63
C PRO A 87 -6.17 7.11 24.98
N ASN A 88 -5.29 6.99 25.98
CA ASN A 88 -4.39 8.08 26.40
C ASN A 88 -3.40 8.41 25.28
N PHE A 89 -2.71 7.41 24.71
CA PHE A 89 -1.81 7.63 23.57
C PHE A 89 -2.58 8.19 22.36
N PHE A 90 -3.78 7.68 22.10
CA PHE A 90 -4.62 8.18 21.01
C PHE A 90 -4.98 9.66 21.17
N ASP A 91 -5.48 10.07 22.35
CA ASP A 91 -5.90 11.45 22.60
C ASP A 91 -4.72 12.43 22.62
N GLU A 92 -3.56 12.02 23.13
CA GLU A 92 -2.36 12.86 23.22
C GLU A 92 -1.61 13.01 21.88
N VAL A 93 -1.48 11.93 21.11
CA VAL A 93 -0.58 11.87 19.94
C VAL A 93 -1.34 11.87 18.62
N ILE A 94 -2.33 10.98 18.48
CA ILE A 94 -2.97 10.67 17.19
C ILE A 94 -4.06 11.70 16.86
N LYS A 95 -4.92 11.99 17.82
CA LYS A 95 -6.07 12.89 17.63
C LYS A 95 -5.68 14.31 17.23
N PRO A 96 -4.63 14.96 17.81
CA PRO A 96 -4.18 16.27 17.34
C PRO A 96 -3.69 16.24 15.89
N TYR A 97 -3.05 15.14 15.47
CA TYR A 97 -2.59 14.96 14.09
C TYR A 97 -3.76 14.77 13.12
N LEU A 98 -4.71 13.88 13.42
CA LEU A 98 -5.87 13.62 12.56
C LEU A 98 -6.73 14.87 12.29
N LYS A 99 -6.77 15.81 13.25
CA LYS A 99 -7.45 17.12 13.05
C LYS A 99 -6.82 17.96 11.94
N ASN A 100 -5.54 17.75 11.64
CA ASN A 100 -4.78 18.45 10.61
C ASN A 100 -4.65 17.64 9.31
N LYS A 101 -5.29 16.47 9.24
CA LYS A 101 -5.29 15.64 8.02
C LYS A 101 -5.92 16.42 6.87
N LYS A 102 -5.27 16.46 5.70
CA LYS A 102 -5.74 17.24 4.55
C LYS A 102 -7.01 16.61 3.99
N GLU A 103 -6.98 15.30 3.74
CA GLU A 103 -8.05 14.62 3.03
C GLU A 103 -8.65 13.51 3.90
N PRO A 104 -9.48 13.87 4.92
CA PRO A 104 -10.03 12.92 5.88
C PRO A 104 -10.88 11.85 5.22
N THR A 105 -10.73 10.61 5.71
CA THR A 105 -11.59 9.48 5.32
C THR A 105 -12.72 9.29 6.34
N PHE A 106 -13.55 8.28 6.10
CA PHE A 106 -14.58 7.86 7.03
C PHE A 106 -14.01 7.54 8.41
N VAL A 107 -12.92 6.78 8.47
CA VAL A 107 -12.31 6.35 9.74
C VAL A 107 -11.80 7.56 10.53
N ASP A 108 -11.18 8.53 9.85
CA ASP A 108 -10.70 9.76 10.49
C ASP A 108 -11.85 10.58 11.08
N ASP A 109 -12.90 10.80 10.28
CA ASP A 109 -14.07 11.56 10.74
C ASP A 109 -14.80 10.83 11.89
N TRP A 110 -14.84 9.50 11.88
CA TRP A 110 -15.43 8.70 12.97
C TRP A 110 -14.60 8.80 14.26
N LEU A 111 -13.28 8.63 14.16
CA LEU A 111 -12.35 8.75 15.28
C LEU A 111 -12.36 10.15 15.91
N LEU A 112 -12.55 11.19 15.09
CA LEU A 112 -12.67 12.58 15.54
C LEU A 112 -14.09 12.95 16.01
N GLN A 113 -15.07 12.05 15.86
CA GLN A 113 -16.47 12.29 16.17
C GLN A 113 -17.07 13.48 15.37
N ASN A 114 -16.63 13.64 14.12
CA ASN A 114 -17.15 14.64 13.19
C ASN A 114 -18.55 14.23 12.68
N ASP A 115 -19.19 15.12 11.91
CA ASP A 115 -20.44 14.80 11.23
C ASP A 115 -20.22 13.76 10.11
N LEU A 116 -20.95 12.65 10.20
CA LEU A 116 -20.87 11.52 9.26
C LEU A 116 -22.08 11.44 8.32
N SER A 117 -23.00 12.42 8.37
CA SER A 117 -24.20 12.46 7.52
C SER A 117 -23.89 12.34 6.03
N LYS A 118 -22.79 12.94 5.55
CA LYS A 118 -22.33 12.84 4.14
C LYS A 118 -22.05 11.41 3.66
N TYR A 119 -21.73 10.49 4.58
CA TYR A 119 -21.45 9.09 4.25
C TYR A 119 -22.72 8.24 4.09
N LEU A 120 -23.90 8.80 4.38
CA LEU A 120 -25.20 8.18 4.09
C LEU A 120 -25.63 8.39 2.64
N GLU A 121 -25.01 9.34 1.93
CA GLU A 121 -25.25 9.53 0.51
C GLU A 121 -24.90 8.24 -0.25
N PRO A 122 -25.76 7.75 -1.17
CA PRO A 122 -25.58 6.45 -1.80
C PRO A 122 -24.19 6.20 -2.39
N ILE A 123 -23.52 7.23 -2.92
CA ILE A 123 -22.20 7.08 -3.54
C ILE A 123 -21.09 6.82 -2.52
N ARG A 124 -21.12 7.52 -1.38
CA ARG A 124 -20.15 7.33 -0.30
C ARG A 124 -20.48 6.07 0.51
N PHE A 125 -21.76 5.83 0.80
CA PHE A 125 -22.19 4.63 1.52
C PHE A 125 -21.77 3.34 0.80
N ASP A 126 -21.88 3.31 -0.54
CA ASP A 126 -21.46 2.15 -1.32
C ASP A 126 -19.96 1.89 -1.24
N GLN A 127 -19.13 2.93 -1.12
CA GLN A 127 -17.67 2.84 -0.99
C GLN A 127 -17.22 2.32 0.39
N LEU A 128 -18.04 2.46 1.42
CA LEU A 128 -17.70 1.98 2.76
C LEU A 128 -17.61 0.45 2.79
N ASN A 129 -16.54 -0.04 3.41
CA ASN A 129 -16.34 -1.46 3.66
C ASN A 129 -17.19 -1.95 4.85
N ALA A 130 -17.19 -3.26 5.14
CA ALA A 130 -18.06 -3.84 6.17
C ALA A 130 -17.75 -3.31 7.59
N PHE A 131 -16.47 -3.07 7.90
CA PHE A 131 -16.04 -2.49 9.17
C PHE A 131 -16.50 -1.04 9.31
N GLU A 132 -16.28 -0.21 8.28
CA GLU A 132 -16.71 1.18 8.27
C GLU A 132 -18.24 1.32 8.39
N LYS A 133 -18.99 0.46 7.69
CA LYS A 133 -20.45 0.39 7.84
C LYS A 133 -20.84 0.02 9.28
N ALA A 134 -20.19 -0.97 9.89
CA ALA A 134 -20.44 -1.33 11.29
C ALA A 134 -20.16 -0.14 12.23
N LEU A 135 -19.07 0.62 12.02
CA LEU A 135 -18.78 1.81 12.80
C LEU A 135 -19.81 2.93 12.59
N LEU A 136 -20.32 3.12 11.37
CA LEU A 136 -21.37 4.10 11.10
C LEU A 136 -22.64 3.83 11.94
N SER A 137 -22.87 2.56 12.30
CA SER A 137 -23.97 2.12 13.17
C SER A 137 -23.88 2.62 14.61
N THR A 138 -22.72 3.10 15.07
CA THR A 138 -22.55 3.62 16.44
C THR A 138 -22.92 5.10 16.54
N THR A 139 -23.28 5.72 15.43
CA THR A 139 -23.42 7.18 15.31
C THR A 139 -24.90 7.58 15.36
N ARG A 140 -25.16 8.83 15.75
CA ARG A 140 -26.53 9.38 15.77
C ARG A 140 -27.17 9.53 14.38
N PHE A 141 -26.37 9.43 13.32
CA PHE A 141 -26.81 9.68 11.95
C PHE A 141 -27.46 8.44 11.31
N ALA A 142 -27.14 7.26 11.81
CA ALA A 142 -27.56 6.00 11.22
C ALA A 142 -28.28 5.09 12.23
N SER A 143 -29.34 4.41 11.77
CA SER A 143 -29.98 3.33 12.51
C SER A 143 -29.05 2.12 12.64
N ALA A 144 -28.63 1.82 13.87
CA ALA A 144 -27.79 0.67 14.19
C ALA A 144 -28.45 -0.65 13.75
N ARG A 145 -29.77 -0.77 13.98
CA ARG A 145 -30.57 -1.94 13.59
C ARG A 145 -30.55 -2.17 12.08
N GLU A 146 -30.75 -1.11 11.29
CA GLU A 146 -30.82 -1.25 9.83
C GLU A 146 -29.45 -1.49 9.20
N ILE A 147 -28.36 -0.93 9.76
CA ILE A 147 -26.99 -1.27 9.32
C ILE A 147 -26.64 -2.72 9.65
N SER A 148 -26.92 -3.18 10.87
CA SER A 148 -26.69 -4.57 11.25
C SER A 148 -27.45 -5.53 10.34
N ARG A 149 -28.70 -5.18 10.02
CA ARG A 149 -29.50 -5.92 9.04
C ARG A 149 -28.91 -5.86 7.64
N HIS A 150 -28.45 -4.70 7.16
CA HIS A 150 -27.81 -4.56 5.85
C HIS A 150 -26.61 -5.52 5.70
N LEU A 151 -25.75 -5.57 6.72
CA LEU A 151 -24.57 -6.46 6.72
C LEU A 151 -24.96 -7.94 6.77
N SER A 152 -25.98 -8.28 7.56
CA SER A 152 -26.53 -9.65 7.62
C SER A 152 -27.15 -10.07 6.29
N ASP A 153 -27.99 -9.22 5.71
CA ASP A 153 -28.63 -9.43 4.40
C ASP A 153 -27.59 -9.63 3.29
N LYS A 154 -26.47 -8.89 3.32
CA LYS A 154 -25.35 -9.07 2.38
C LYS A 154 -24.59 -10.37 2.59
N THR A 155 -24.38 -10.77 3.84
CA THR A 155 -23.70 -12.04 4.19
C THR A 155 -24.53 -13.25 3.73
N GLU A 156 -25.86 -13.20 3.89
CA GLU A 156 -26.78 -14.25 3.44
C GLU A 156 -26.85 -14.43 1.92
N MET A 157 -26.29 -13.51 1.12
CA MET A 157 -26.21 -13.68 -0.33
C MET A 157 -25.16 -14.71 -0.75
N ALA A 158 -24.20 -15.02 0.13
CA ALA A 158 -23.23 -16.08 -0.09
C ALA A 158 -23.74 -17.38 0.58
N PRO A 159 -23.80 -18.52 -0.14
CA PRO A 159 -24.17 -19.78 0.48
C PRO A 159 -23.10 -20.22 1.50
N PRO A 160 -23.49 -20.93 2.58
CA PRO A 160 -22.52 -21.50 3.51
C PRO A 160 -21.53 -22.44 2.80
N ASP A 161 -20.23 -22.21 2.99
CA ASP A 161 -19.16 -23.09 2.50
C ASP A 161 -18.68 -23.98 3.66
N LEU A 162 -19.28 -25.18 3.74
CA LEU A 162 -19.03 -26.14 4.81
C LEU A 162 -17.59 -26.70 4.74
N ASP A 163 -17.05 -26.92 3.56
CA ASP A 163 -15.67 -27.42 3.38
C ASP A 163 -14.64 -26.38 3.81
N ARG A 164 -14.89 -25.09 3.52
CA ARG A 164 -14.07 -24.00 4.03
C ARG A 164 -14.20 -23.88 5.54
N PHE A 165 -15.42 -23.92 6.10
CA PHE A 165 -15.61 -23.91 7.55
C PHE A 165 -14.85 -25.05 8.21
N ASP A 166 -14.98 -26.27 7.70
CA ASP A 166 -14.33 -27.46 8.25
C ASP A 166 -12.82 -27.34 8.25
N ARG A 167 -12.22 -26.87 7.14
CA ARG A 167 -10.77 -26.63 7.07
C ARG A 167 -10.32 -25.58 8.08
N LEU A 168 -10.96 -24.42 8.10
CA LEU A 168 -10.61 -23.33 9.02
C LEU A 168 -10.76 -23.75 10.48
N PHE A 169 -11.83 -24.49 10.80
CA PHE A 169 -12.12 -24.99 12.14
C PHE A 169 -11.11 -26.06 12.58
N GLU A 170 -10.73 -26.99 11.70
CA GLU A 170 -9.72 -28.00 12.01
C GLU A 170 -8.33 -27.36 12.18
N THR A 171 -7.96 -26.37 11.35
CA THR A 171 -6.72 -25.60 11.54
C THR A 171 -6.73 -24.87 12.88
N ALA A 172 -7.85 -24.26 13.25
CA ALA A 172 -8.01 -23.64 14.57
C ALA A 172 -7.82 -24.67 15.69
N LEU A 173 -8.42 -25.85 15.62
CA LEU A 173 -8.22 -26.91 16.62
C LEU A 173 -6.82 -27.54 16.62
N GLN A 174 -6.04 -27.43 15.54
CA GLN A 174 -4.70 -28.03 15.45
C GLN A 174 -3.60 -27.10 15.96
N SER A 175 -3.74 -25.79 15.84
CA SER A 175 -2.66 -24.90 16.28
C SER A 175 -2.45 -24.90 17.81
N SER A 176 -3.41 -25.40 18.60
CA SER A 176 -3.23 -25.66 20.04
C SER A 176 -2.15 -26.71 20.35
N SER A 177 -1.83 -27.60 19.40
CA SER A 177 -0.84 -28.66 19.58
C SER A 177 0.62 -28.21 19.35
N MET A 178 0.81 -26.96 18.92
CA MET A 178 2.15 -26.37 18.66
C MET A 178 2.62 -25.43 19.78
N GLU A 179 1.76 -25.06 20.73
CA GLU A 179 2.07 -24.15 21.84
C GLU A 179 2.61 -24.91 23.07
N THR A 180 3.83 -24.59 23.50
CA THR A 180 4.58 -25.29 24.57
C THR A 180 4.45 -24.68 25.97
N LYS A 181 3.62 -23.65 26.18
CA LYS A 181 3.40 -23.03 27.50
C LYS A 181 2.00 -23.36 28.05
N GLY A 182 1.97 -23.87 29.28
CA GLY A 182 0.84 -24.61 29.83
C GLY A 182 -0.20 -23.76 30.56
N GLY A 183 -1.44 -23.78 30.04
CA GLY A 183 -2.67 -23.48 30.78
C GLY A 183 -3.50 -24.75 31.03
N ASP A 184 -4.50 -24.67 31.90
CA ASP A 184 -5.34 -25.81 32.34
C ASP A 184 -6.11 -26.52 31.21
N PHE A 185 -6.35 -25.87 30.08
CA PHE A 185 -6.92 -26.53 28.89
C PHE A 185 -5.99 -27.60 28.29
N GLN A 186 -4.67 -27.47 28.44
CA GLN A 186 -3.73 -28.56 28.10
C GLN A 186 -3.77 -29.70 29.14
N GLN A 187 -4.12 -29.41 30.41
CA GLN A 187 -4.40 -30.46 31.38
C GLN A 187 -5.62 -31.28 30.95
N LEU A 188 -6.68 -30.66 30.41
CA LEU A 188 -7.84 -31.38 29.89
C LEU A 188 -7.48 -32.33 28.74
N ASP A 189 -6.60 -31.94 27.81
CA ASP A 189 -6.10 -32.84 26.76
C ASP A 189 -5.25 -33.99 27.33
N ARG A 190 -4.39 -33.72 28.33
CA ARG A 190 -3.60 -34.75 29.03
C ARG A 190 -4.49 -35.71 29.85
N VAL A 191 -5.53 -35.19 30.51
CA VAL A 191 -6.52 -35.96 31.28
C VAL A 191 -7.40 -36.79 30.34
N ALA A 192 -7.83 -36.22 29.20
CA ALA A 192 -8.55 -36.94 28.15
C ALA A 192 -7.68 -38.06 27.53
N ALA A 193 -6.39 -37.82 27.31
CA ALA A 193 -5.43 -38.82 26.82
C ALA A 193 -5.22 -39.95 27.84
N LYS A 194 -5.10 -39.63 29.14
CA LYS A 194 -5.03 -40.62 30.23
C LYS A 194 -6.35 -41.41 30.39
N ALA A 195 -7.51 -40.77 30.25
CA ALA A 195 -8.81 -41.44 30.29
C ALA A 195 -9.00 -42.37 29.07
N LYS A 196 -8.59 -41.94 27.87
CA LYS A 196 -8.58 -42.77 26.64
C LYS A 196 -7.66 -43.98 26.78
N SER A 197 -6.47 -43.82 27.38
CA SER A 197 -5.54 -44.94 27.59
C SER A 197 -6.04 -45.93 28.67
N ALA A 198 -6.66 -45.43 29.75
CA ALA A 198 -7.30 -46.25 30.77
C ALA A 198 -8.47 -47.06 30.22
N MET A 199 -9.33 -46.47 29.37
CA MET A 199 -10.42 -47.19 28.70
C MET A 199 -9.94 -48.22 27.68
N LYS A 200 -8.86 -47.93 26.93
CA LYS A 200 -8.22 -48.90 26.02
C LYS A 200 -7.69 -50.13 26.79
N ASN A 201 -7.12 -49.90 27.97
CA ASN A 201 -6.66 -50.98 28.86
C ASN A 201 -7.82 -51.76 29.51
N MET A 202 -8.98 -51.13 29.72
CA MET A 202 -10.19 -51.80 30.24
C MET A 202 -10.90 -52.66 29.18
N ALA A 203 -10.87 -52.24 27.91
CA ALA A 203 -11.34 -53.05 26.78
C ALA A 203 -10.45 -54.27 26.51
N PHE A 204 -9.12 -54.13 26.68
CA PHE A 204 -8.17 -55.25 26.55
C PHE A 204 -8.27 -56.27 27.70
N ARG A 205 -8.73 -55.84 28.90
CA ARG A 205 -8.99 -56.72 30.04
C ARG A 205 -10.31 -57.49 29.96
N ARG A 206 -11.26 -57.11 29.09
CA ARG A 206 -12.54 -57.81 28.91
C ARG A 206 -12.49 -59.00 27.94
N THR A 207 -11.41 -59.16 27.18
CA THR A 207 -11.23 -60.30 26.26
C THR A 207 -10.37 -61.44 26.82
N ALA A 208 -9.95 -61.37 28.08
CA ALA A 208 -9.09 -62.37 28.71
C ALA A 208 -9.76 -63.04 29.93
N SER A 209 -10.94 -63.67 29.72
CA SER A 209 -11.48 -64.64 30.70
C SER A 209 -12.55 -65.56 30.11
N VAL A 210 -12.21 -66.38 29.10
CA VAL A 210 -12.83 -67.70 28.89
C VAL A 210 -11.78 -68.63 28.25
N ALA A 211 -11.33 -69.64 28.98
CA ALA A 211 -10.65 -70.86 28.53
C ALA A 211 -11.57 -72.04 28.94
N ALA A 212 -11.65 -73.25 28.37
CA ALA A 212 -10.91 -74.05 27.39
C ALA A 212 -11.90 -75.14 26.85
N ALA A 213 -11.75 -75.76 25.67
CA ALA A 213 -11.10 -77.08 25.41
C ALA A 213 -11.73 -77.72 24.09
N PRO A 214 -11.30 -78.89 23.52
CA PRO A 214 -10.21 -79.01 22.52
C PRO A 214 -10.45 -79.99 21.30
N VAL A 215 -9.38 -80.19 20.48
CA VAL A 215 -8.98 -81.30 19.53
C VAL A 215 -9.57 -81.31 18.07
N PRO A 216 -8.89 -81.80 16.98
CA PRO A 216 -7.54 -82.41 16.81
C PRO A 216 -6.54 -81.80 15.78
N LEU A 217 -5.30 -82.31 15.90
CA LEU A 217 -4.12 -82.22 15.03
C LEU A 217 -4.22 -82.98 13.70
N SER A 218 -3.53 -82.48 12.67
CA SER A 218 -2.51 -83.16 11.82
C SER A 218 -2.04 -82.17 10.74
N GLU A 219 -0.87 -82.20 10.08
CA GLU A 219 0.49 -82.74 10.25
C GLU A 219 1.27 -82.24 9.00
N GLY A 220 2.59 -82.00 9.09
CA GLY A 220 3.49 -82.15 7.93
C GLY A 220 3.82 -80.96 7.01
N LEU A 221 4.80 -80.15 7.43
CA LEU A 221 6.03 -79.71 6.75
C LEU A 221 6.27 -79.91 5.21
N ARG A 222 6.84 -78.83 4.61
CA ARG A 222 7.78 -78.72 3.44
C ARG A 222 7.15 -78.81 2.03
N LEU A 223 7.54 -78.06 0.98
CA LEU A 223 8.86 -77.58 0.53
C LEU A 223 8.75 -76.34 -0.42
N ASN A 224 9.77 -75.48 -0.35
CA ASN A 224 10.46 -74.65 -1.36
C ASN A 224 9.90 -74.29 -2.76
N SER A 225 10.18 -73.01 -3.08
CA SER A 225 10.89 -72.45 -4.25
C SER A 225 10.15 -71.92 -5.50
N SER A 226 10.68 -70.76 -5.94
CA SER A 226 10.63 -70.10 -7.26
C SER A 226 9.36 -69.28 -7.59
N MET A 227 9.39 -68.18 -8.35
CA MET A 227 10.38 -67.14 -8.69
C MET A 227 9.60 -66.06 -9.44
N ASP A 228 9.89 -64.79 -9.12
CA ASP A 228 9.64 -63.52 -9.82
C ASP A 228 8.39 -63.20 -10.66
N GLY A 229 7.91 -61.96 -10.47
CA GLY A 229 7.22 -61.22 -11.55
C GLY A 229 6.42 -59.95 -11.26
N ARG A 230 6.97 -58.96 -10.53
CA ARG A 230 6.75 -57.48 -10.59
C ARG A 230 5.32 -56.90 -10.36
N GLY A 231 5.14 -55.78 -9.62
CA GLY A 231 6.13 -54.81 -9.13
C GLY A 231 5.59 -53.80 -8.12
N GLU A 232 6.55 -53.23 -7.40
CA GLU A 232 6.51 -52.06 -6.53
C GLU A 232 7.79 -51.26 -6.81
N SER A 233 7.77 -49.96 -6.57
CA SER A 233 8.95 -49.27 -6.05
C SER A 233 8.58 -47.91 -5.45
N ALA A 234 8.80 -47.79 -4.14
CA ALA A 234 9.20 -46.54 -3.50
C ALA A 234 10.71 -46.34 -3.72
N GLN A 235 11.20 -45.09 -3.69
CA GLN A 235 12.59 -44.82 -3.29
C GLN A 235 12.88 -43.34 -3.07
N SER A 236 13.80 -43.11 -2.13
CA SER A 236 14.56 -41.89 -1.88
C SER A 236 16.04 -42.08 -2.29
N GLU A 237 16.70 -40.94 -2.59
CA GLU A 237 18.15 -40.64 -2.53
C GLU A 237 19.10 -40.78 -3.75
N ILE A 238 19.81 -39.65 -4.00
CA ILE A 238 21.25 -39.44 -4.31
C ILE A 238 21.81 -39.57 -5.77
N ILE A 239 22.16 -38.39 -6.32
CA ILE A 239 23.45 -37.89 -6.89
C ILE A 239 24.26 -38.66 -8.00
N LYS A 240 24.43 -37.91 -9.11
CA LYS A 240 25.55 -37.75 -10.10
C LYS A 240 25.97 -38.87 -11.09
N LYS A 241 25.76 -38.53 -12.37
CA LYS A 241 26.74 -38.15 -13.45
C LYS A 241 26.94 -39.11 -14.64
N LEU A 242 26.94 -38.45 -15.82
CA LEU A 242 27.62 -38.75 -17.10
C LEU A 242 26.95 -39.85 -17.95
N SER A 243 26.78 -39.75 -19.27
CA SER A 243 27.26 -38.84 -20.33
C SER A 243 26.68 -39.30 -21.68
N LEU A 244 26.57 -38.38 -22.66
CA LEU A 244 26.81 -38.46 -24.13
C LEU A 244 26.28 -39.71 -24.90
N ASP A 245 25.68 -39.64 -26.10
CA ASP A 245 25.95 -38.77 -27.25
C ASP A 245 24.88 -38.95 -28.36
N GLU A 246 24.78 -37.93 -29.24
CA GLU A 246 24.49 -37.95 -30.71
C GLU A 246 23.26 -38.69 -31.30
N SER A 247 22.52 -38.20 -32.32
CA SER A 247 22.72 -37.12 -33.31
C SER A 247 21.46 -36.88 -34.19
N ALA A 248 21.42 -35.68 -34.83
CA ALA A 248 20.88 -35.31 -36.17
C ALA A 248 19.35 -35.32 -36.45
N ASP A 249 18.70 -34.37 -37.14
CA ASP A 249 19.20 -33.25 -37.99
C ASP A 249 18.08 -32.27 -38.51
N PHE A 250 18.48 -31.00 -38.76
CA PHE A 250 18.07 -30.00 -39.81
C PHE A 250 16.66 -29.31 -39.84
N VAL A 251 16.41 -28.00 -40.16
CA VAL A 251 17.14 -26.76 -40.61
C VAL A 251 16.26 -25.51 -40.27
N ASP A 252 16.80 -24.42 -39.66
CA ASP A 252 17.08 -23.02 -40.17
C ASP A 252 15.86 -22.12 -40.54
N ALA A 253 15.73 -20.80 -40.27
CA ALA A 253 16.62 -19.71 -39.84
C ALA A 253 15.80 -18.54 -39.22
N SER A 254 16.39 -17.75 -38.29
CA SER A 254 16.55 -16.28 -38.41
C SER A 254 16.76 -15.54 -37.06
N VAL A 255 17.95 -14.90 -36.97
CA VAL A 255 18.28 -13.61 -36.33
C VAL A 255 18.38 -13.50 -34.78
N SER A 256 19.60 -13.12 -34.40
CA SER A 256 20.18 -12.84 -33.08
C SER A 256 19.68 -11.53 -32.45
N LEU A 257 19.34 -11.57 -31.16
CA LEU A 257 19.46 -10.49 -30.16
C LEU A 257 18.94 -11.01 -28.80
N LYS A 258 19.84 -11.43 -27.91
CA LYS A 258 19.53 -11.65 -26.48
C LYS A 258 20.58 -10.93 -25.62
N GLY A 259 20.20 -9.76 -25.13
CA GLY A 259 20.70 -9.23 -23.86
C GLY A 259 19.75 -9.69 -22.77
N SER A 260 20.15 -10.67 -21.97
CA SER A 260 19.45 -11.04 -20.74
C SER A 260 20.12 -10.37 -19.55
N MET A 261 19.31 -9.58 -18.85
CA MET A 261 19.51 -9.13 -17.48
C MET A 261 20.06 -10.27 -16.61
N VAL A 262 21.20 -10.01 -15.98
CA VAL A 262 21.68 -10.77 -14.84
C VAL A 262 21.45 -9.91 -13.60
N SER A 263 20.70 -10.49 -12.67
CA SER A 263 20.54 -10.09 -11.28
C SER A 263 21.89 -10.15 -10.56
N ASN A 264 22.42 -9.01 -10.13
CA ASN A 264 23.55 -8.97 -9.22
C ASN A 264 23.04 -8.90 -7.78
N ALA A 265 22.91 -10.07 -7.16
CA ALA A 265 23.00 -10.24 -5.72
C ALA A 265 23.85 -11.50 -5.47
N GLN A 266 24.81 -11.37 -4.55
CA GLN A 266 25.65 -12.43 -3.97
C GLN A 266 26.81 -12.97 -4.83
N LEU A 267 28.00 -12.42 -4.57
CA LEU A 267 29.17 -13.07 -3.94
C LEU A 267 30.47 -12.55 -4.58
N GLU A 268 31.41 -12.10 -3.74
CA GLU A 268 32.75 -12.69 -3.61
C GLU A 268 33.62 -11.80 -2.72
N ALA A 269 33.65 -12.18 -1.44
CA ALA A 269 34.77 -11.90 -0.54
C ALA A 269 35.61 -13.16 -0.51
N GLU A 270 36.65 -13.24 -1.35
CA GLU A 270 37.78 -14.16 -1.17
C GLU A 270 38.94 -13.71 -2.06
N SER A 271 39.95 -13.05 -1.49
CA SER A 271 41.32 -13.17 -2.01
C SER A 271 42.36 -12.73 -0.96
N PHE A 272 43.26 -13.69 -0.67
CA PHE A 272 44.60 -13.56 -0.08
C PHE A 272 44.75 -13.08 1.37
N ALA A 273 44.74 -14.08 2.26
CA ALA A 273 45.51 -14.08 3.50
C ALA A 273 47.02 -14.07 3.17
N SER A 274 47.71 -13.01 3.55
CA SER A 274 49.13 -13.07 3.94
C SER A 274 49.23 -12.52 5.36
N GLU A 275 49.60 -13.39 6.29
CA GLU A 275 49.76 -13.07 7.71
C GLU A 275 50.84 -12.01 7.94
N ALA A 276 50.42 -10.82 8.36
CA ALA A 276 51.18 -9.94 9.23
C ALA A 276 50.25 -9.49 10.35
N PHE A 277 50.42 -10.11 11.52
CA PHE A 277 49.61 -9.90 12.71
C PHE A 277 49.88 -8.49 13.27
N TYR A 278 49.05 -7.52 12.91
CA TYR A 278 48.94 -6.23 13.61
C TYR A 278 47.73 -6.28 14.56
N PRO A 279 47.80 -5.74 15.79
CA PRO A 279 46.72 -5.84 16.77
C PRO A 279 45.44 -5.14 16.29
N LEU A 280 44.32 -5.87 16.32
CA LEU A 280 42.99 -5.47 15.85
C LEU A 280 42.46 -4.16 16.50
N GLU A 281 42.95 -3.81 17.69
CA GLU A 281 42.58 -2.58 18.41
C GLU A 281 43.03 -1.31 17.69
N SER A 282 44.22 -1.32 17.08
CA SER A 282 44.74 -0.17 16.32
C SER A 282 43.95 0.10 15.02
N SER A 283 43.32 -0.93 14.44
CA SER A 283 42.48 -0.80 13.24
C SER A 283 41.08 -0.23 13.52
N LEU A 284 40.57 -0.36 14.75
CA LEU A 284 39.27 0.19 15.13
C LEU A 284 39.37 1.68 15.45
N GLU A 285 40.47 2.13 16.07
CA GLU A 285 40.75 3.57 16.27
C GLU A 285 41.03 4.28 14.94
N LEU A 286 41.76 3.65 14.01
CA LEU A 286 41.97 4.18 12.65
C LEU A 286 40.68 4.21 11.81
N ARG A 287 39.72 3.30 12.05
CA ARG A 287 38.38 3.33 11.42
C ARG A 287 37.44 4.33 12.08
N ALA A 288 37.55 4.55 13.39
CA ALA A 288 36.80 5.59 14.10
C ALA A 288 37.22 7.02 13.67
N GLN A 289 38.47 7.19 13.23
CA GLN A 289 38.99 8.44 12.66
C GLN A 289 38.80 8.55 11.13
N ALA A 290 38.26 7.53 10.46
CA ALA A 290 38.02 7.59 9.02
C ALA A 290 36.82 8.50 8.74
N ARG A 291 37.10 9.77 8.45
CA ARG A 291 36.12 10.79 8.07
C ARG A 291 35.23 10.24 6.94
N THR A 292 33.92 10.23 7.18
CA THR A 292 32.96 9.75 6.18
C THR A 292 32.93 10.72 5.01
N PHE A 293 33.24 10.25 3.80
CA PHE A 293 33.18 11.06 2.58
C PHE A 293 31.73 11.35 2.17
N TYR A 294 31.55 12.27 1.21
CA TYR A 294 30.27 12.65 0.64
C TYR A 294 29.39 11.42 0.35
N ARG A 295 28.23 11.36 1.00
CA ARG A 295 27.16 10.41 0.68
C ARG A 295 26.23 11.06 -0.33
N LYS A 296 25.78 10.36 -1.37
CA LYS A 296 24.81 10.89 -2.34
C LYS A 296 23.41 10.99 -1.70
N THR A 297 22.62 11.99 -2.06
CA THR A 297 21.19 12.06 -1.70
C THR A 297 20.44 10.84 -2.25
N GLY A 298 19.48 10.33 -1.48
CA GLY A 298 18.58 9.25 -1.93
C GLY A 298 17.71 9.65 -3.13
N GLU A 299 16.97 8.67 -3.65
CA GLU A 299 16.00 8.90 -4.72
C GLU A 299 14.81 9.74 -4.22
N VAL A 300 14.19 10.50 -5.13
CA VAL A 300 12.97 11.26 -4.83
C VAL A 300 11.82 10.29 -4.61
N MET A 301 11.22 10.30 -3.42
CA MET A 301 10.08 9.47 -3.10
C MET A 301 8.76 10.26 -3.25
N GLU A 302 7.68 9.53 -3.56
CA GLU A 302 6.32 10.04 -3.55
C GLU A 302 5.64 9.62 -2.25
N TRP A 303 5.17 10.60 -1.50
CA TRP A 303 4.50 10.41 -0.23
C TRP A 303 3.03 10.77 -0.38
N ALA A 304 2.15 9.82 -0.07
CA ALA A 304 0.73 10.04 0.09
C ALA A 304 0.38 10.08 1.58
N GLU A 305 -0.69 10.75 1.93
CA GLU A 305 -1.21 10.70 3.30
C GLU A 305 -1.68 9.26 3.62
N SER A 306 -1.23 8.70 4.74
CA SER A 306 -1.50 7.29 5.08
C SER A 306 -2.95 7.10 5.51
N ASP A 307 -3.67 6.23 4.80
CA ASP A 307 -5.00 5.73 5.18
C ASP A 307 -4.83 4.35 5.84
N TYR A 308 -5.12 3.28 5.10
CA TYR A 308 -4.86 1.90 5.52
C TYR A 308 -3.41 1.50 5.22
N HIS A 309 -2.84 0.60 6.03
CA HIS A 309 -1.41 0.26 5.95
C HIS A 309 -1.00 -0.27 4.56
N LYS A 310 -0.11 0.45 3.87
CA LYS A 310 0.39 0.09 2.52
C LYS A 310 -0.74 -0.11 1.49
N VAL A 311 -1.88 0.56 1.66
CA VAL A 311 -3.01 0.53 0.72
C VAL A 311 -3.13 1.89 0.04
N THR A 312 -3.18 1.91 -1.29
CA THR A 312 -3.44 3.15 -2.04
C THR A 312 -4.86 3.62 -1.79
N ARG A 313 -5.09 4.92 -1.85
CA ARG A 313 -6.41 5.51 -1.59
C ARG A 313 -7.52 5.00 -2.49
N ALA A 314 -7.21 4.70 -3.76
CA ALA A 314 -8.15 4.07 -4.68
C ALA A 314 -8.59 2.67 -4.19
N ASN A 315 -7.65 1.88 -3.65
CA ASN A 315 -7.94 0.56 -3.09
C ASN A 315 -8.62 0.64 -1.72
N ALA A 316 -8.33 1.68 -0.92
CA ALA A 316 -8.99 1.93 0.36
C ALA A 316 -10.52 2.12 0.20
N ARG A 317 -10.95 2.70 -0.92
CA ARG A 317 -12.38 2.91 -1.26
C ARG A 317 -13.06 1.70 -1.88
N ASN A 318 -12.35 0.60 -2.02
CA ASN A 318 -12.95 -0.66 -2.46
C ASN A 318 -13.73 -1.26 -1.26
N PRO A 319 -15.06 -1.42 -1.35
CA PRO A 319 -15.86 -2.00 -0.26
C PRO A 319 -15.44 -3.44 0.07
N GLY A 320 -14.74 -4.10 -0.87
CA GLY A 320 -14.16 -5.41 -0.70
C GLY A 320 -12.85 -5.45 0.08
N LEU A 321 -12.24 -4.31 0.48
CA LEU A 321 -11.06 -4.31 1.35
C LEU A 321 -11.36 -5.03 2.66
N VAL A 322 -12.48 -4.69 3.30
CA VAL A 322 -13.05 -5.46 4.41
C VAL A 322 -14.42 -6.01 3.98
N PRO A 323 -14.50 -7.30 3.59
CA PRO A 323 -15.68 -7.89 2.95
C PRO A 323 -16.87 -8.07 3.89
N HIS A 324 -18.06 -8.24 3.32
CA HIS A 324 -19.23 -8.70 4.06
C HIS A 324 -19.12 -10.21 4.35
N HIS A 325 -19.10 -10.59 5.62
CA HIS A 325 -19.26 -11.97 6.08
C HIS A 325 -19.68 -12.03 7.56
N SER A 326 -19.80 -13.25 8.10
CA SER A 326 -20.37 -13.52 9.42
C SER A 326 -19.68 -12.78 10.58
N PHE A 327 -18.34 -12.61 10.57
CA PHE A 327 -17.64 -11.86 11.64
C PHE A 327 -18.06 -10.39 11.73
N TRP A 328 -18.07 -9.66 10.61
CA TRP A 328 -18.50 -8.26 10.57
C TRP A 328 -20.02 -8.10 10.79
N SER A 329 -20.81 -9.11 10.42
CA SER A 329 -22.24 -9.15 10.75
C SER A 329 -22.47 -9.34 12.25
N ASP A 330 -21.71 -10.22 12.90
CA ASP A 330 -21.70 -10.39 14.36
C ASP A 330 -21.31 -9.08 15.05
N TYR A 331 -20.28 -8.38 14.53
CA TYR A 331 -19.82 -7.12 15.11
C TYR A 331 -20.90 -6.04 15.03
N ALA A 332 -21.50 -5.85 13.87
CA ALA A 332 -22.58 -4.89 13.71
C ALA A 332 -23.81 -5.26 14.56
N LEU A 333 -24.14 -6.55 14.69
CA LEU A 333 -25.20 -7.02 15.58
C LEU A 333 -24.90 -6.72 17.05
N HIS A 334 -23.66 -6.94 17.48
CA HIS A 334 -23.21 -6.60 18.83
C HIS A 334 -23.39 -5.10 19.10
N LEU A 335 -22.89 -4.23 18.21
CA LEU A 335 -23.04 -2.78 18.30
C LEU A 335 -24.52 -2.35 18.32
N ALA A 336 -25.37 -2.95 17.49
CA ALA A 336 -26.79 -2.64 17.43
C ALA A 336 -27.60 -3.14 18.63
N SER A 337 -27.16 -4.22 19.28
CA SER A 337 -27.87 -4.81 20.41
C SER A 337 -27.85 -3.93 21.67
N GLY A 338 -26.90 -2.99 21.77
CA GLY A 338 -26.70 -2.16 22.96
C GLY A 338 -26.34 -2.95 24.23
N LYS A 339 -26.07 -4.26 24.10
CA LYS A 339 -25.69 -5.10 25.24
C LYS A 339 -24.32 -4.67 25.75
N LYS A 340 -24.25 -4.40 27.05
CA LYS A 340 -22.98 -4.17 27.75
C LYS A 340 -22.31 -5.53 27.95
N GLY A 341 -21.24 -5.79 27.21
CA GLY A 341 -20.45 -7.02 27.28
C GLY A 341 -19.34 -7.00 26.23
N PRO A 342 -18.32 -7.87 26.34
CA PRO A 342 -17.21 -7.91 25.39
C PRO A 342 -17.69 -8.38 24.01
N PHE A 343 -17.15 -7.80 22.93
CA PHE A 343 -17.34 -8.35 21.60
C PHE A 343 -16.44 -9.57 21.38
N LEU A 344 -17.07 -10.74 21.25
CA LEU A 344 -16.44 -11.99 20.88
C LEU A 344 -17.18 -12.62 19.69
N SER A 345 -16.45 -13.21 18.74
CA SER A 345 -17.04 -13.93 17.62
C SER A 345 -16.22 -15.15 17.21
N GLY A 346 -16.87 -16.32 17.20
CA GLY A 346 -16.29 -17.54 16.65
C GLY A 346 -16.09 -17.49 15.13
N ASN A 347 -16.69 -16.51 14.45
CA ASN A 347 -16.47 -16.24 13.04
C ASN A 347 -15.11 -15.56 12.77
N LEU A 348 -14.27 -15.34 13.79
CA LEU A 348 -12.90 -14.83 13.66
C LEU A 348 -12.09 -15.58 12.59
N ILE A 349 -12.32 -16.89 12.47
CA ILE A 349 -11.69 -17.75 11.45
C ILE A 349 -11.88 -17.26 10.00
N TYR A 350 -12.91 -16.46 9.74
CA TYR A 350 -13.20 -15.90 8.42
C TYR A 350 -12.50 -14.55 8.15
N ALA A 351 -12.10 -13.82 9.19
CA ALA A 351 -11.49 -12.49 9.10
C ALA A 351 -10.01 -12.55 8.71
N THR A 352 -9.72 -13.21 7.59
CA THR A 352 -8.38 -13.60 7.14
C THR A 352 -8.10 -13.22 5.70
N LYS A 353 -8.91 -12.34 5.07
CA LYS A 353 -8.76 -12.01 3.66
C LYS A 353 -7.46 -11.25 3.36
N ASN A 354 -7.09 -10.31 4.21
CA ASN A 354 -5.90 -9.47 4.08
C ASN A 354 -5.46 -8.92 5.46
N PRO A 355 -4.24 -8.33 5.55
CA PRO A 355 -3.72 -7.78 6.80
C PRO A 355 -4.62 -6.73 7.44
N THR A 356 -5.23 -5.84 6.65
CA THR A 356 -6.16 -4.81 7.14
C THR A 356 -7.32 -5.42 7.91
N GLU A 357 -8.01 -6.40 7.31
CA GLU A 357 -9.10 -7.10 7.98
C GLU A 357 -8.65 -7.80 9.26
N MET A 358 -7.49 -8.47 9.23
CA MET A 358 -6.95 -9.21 10.38
C MET A 358 -6.61 -8.26 11.54
N LEU A 359 -5.98 -7.10 11.28
CA LEU A 359 -5.66 -6.10 12.29
C LEU A 359 -6.91 -5.44 12.86
N LEU A 360 -7.88 -5.12 12.01
CA LEU A 360 -9.17 -4.57 12.46
C LEU A 360 -9.94 -5.61 13.30
N ALA A 361 -9.88 -6.89 12.92
CA ALA A 361 -10.48 -7.98 13.70
C ALA A 361 -9.87 -8.06 15.11
N LEU A 362 -8.54 -7.97 15.22
CA LEU A 362 -7.86 -7.88 16.53
C LEU A 362 -8.25 -6.64 17.32
N GLY A 363 -8.36 -5.48 16.65
CA GLY A 363 -8.78 -4.24 17.27
C GLY A 363 -10.23 -4.30 17.79
N VAL A 364 -11.13 -5.01 17.11
CA VAL A 364 -12.53 -5.09 17.55
C VAL A 364 -12.78 -6.10 18.67
N LEU A 365 -11.94 -7.13 18.80
CA LEU A 365 -12.08 -8.15 19.82
C LEU A 365 -11.78 -7.61 21.22
N ASP A 366 -12.69 -7.87 22.16
CA ASP A 366 -12.52 -7.53 23.57
C ASP A 366 -11.83 -8.65 24.35
N LEU A 367 -10.75 -9.20 23.77
CA LEU A 367 -9.82 -10.09 24.47
C LEU A 367 -8.75 -9.25 25.20
N PRO A 368 -8.28 -9.70 26.38
CA PRO A 368 -7.21 -9.06 27.12
C PRO A 368 -5.82 -9.35 26.51
N PHE A 369 -4.83 -8.54 26.90
CA PHE A 369 -3.42 -8.81 26.61
C PHE A 369 -2.92 -10.01 27.42
N ASP A 370 -3.15 -9.97 28.73
CA ASP A 370 -2.83 -11.05 29.66
C ASP A 370 -4.11 -11.77 30.12
N PRO A 371 -4.29 -13.08 29.83
CA PRO A 371 -5.49 -13.81 30.20
C PRO A 371 -5.46 -14.25 31.68
N GLN A 372 -6.63 -14.28 32.31
CA GLN A 372 -6.86 -14.90 33.62
C GLN A 372 -7.17 -16.38 33.48
N GLU A 373 -6.63 -17.20 34.39
CA GLU A 373 -6.88 -18.63 34.41
C GLU A 373 -8.37 -18.95 34.61
N THR A 374 -8.88 -19.86 33.78
CA THR A 374 -10.26 -20.37 33.84
C THR A 374 -10.34 -21.53 34.82
N GLU A 375 -11.24 -21.44 35.80
CA GLU A 375 -11.45 -22.52 36.76
C GLU A 375 -12.14 -23.71 36.07
N THR A 376 -11.66 -24.91 36.36
CA THR A 376 -12.11 -26.14 35.69
C THR A 376 -12.44 -27.20 36.72
N GLU A 377 -13.70 -27.65 36.75
CA GLU A 377 -14.15 -28.75 37.60
C GLU A 377 -14.46 -29.99 36.75
N ILE A 378 -13.87 -31.13 37.12
CA ILE A 378 -14.08 -32.40 36.42
C ILE A 378 -14.91 -33.33 37.29
N ASP A 379 -16.11 -33.68 36.81
CA ASP A 379 -17.00 -34.67 37.42
C ASP A 379 -17.23 -35.84 36.45
N GLY A 380 -16.51 -36.94 36.69
CA GLY A 380 -16.60 -38.16 35.89
C GLY A 380 -16.18 -37.97 34.43
N ARG A 381 -17.17 -37.93 33.52
CA ARG A 381 -16.99 -37.68 32.06
C ARG A 381 -17.35 -36.26 31.65
N SER A 382 -17.94 -35.48 32.56
CA SER A 382 -18.27 -34.08 32.31
C SER A 382 -17.20 -33.14 32.85
N VAL A 383 -17.03 -32.02 32.18
CA VAL A 383 -16.21 -30.89 32.65
C VAL A 383 -17.08 -29.63 32.70
N THR A 384 -16.96 -28.87 33.77
CA THR A 384 -17.53 -27.54 33.91
C THR A 384 -16.40 -26.53 33.86
N LEU A 385 -16.54 -25.54 32.98
CA LEU A 385 -15.63 -24.41 32.83
C LEU A 385 -16.26 -23.17 33.45
N GLU A 386 -15.54 -22.52 34.37
CA GLU A 386 -15.93 -21.26 34.99
C GLU A 386 -14.94 -20.16 34.56
N PRO A 387 -15.22 -19.49 33.43
CA PRO A 387 -14.33 -18.48 32.89
C PRO A 387 -14.36 -17.22 33.76
N LYS A 388 -13.20 -16.66 34.08
CA LYS A 388 -13.08 -15.36 34.79
C LYS A 388 -13.15 -14.16 33.85
N GLN A 389 -13.10 -14.41 32.55
CA GLN A 389 -13.09 -13.41 31.48
C GLN A 389 -13.82 -13.92 30.24
N GLY A 390 -14.04 -13.04 29.26
CA GLY A 390 -14.56 -13.47 27.96
C GLY A 390 -13.55 -14.30 27.17
N LEU A 391 -13.95 -15.46 26.64
CA LEU A 391 -13.11 -16.29 25.78
C LEU A 391 -13.92 -17.03 24.69
N LEU A 392 -13.24 -17.47 23.63
CA LEU A 392 -13.83 -18.31 22.58
C LEU A 392 -13.39 -19.76 22.76
N LEU A 393 -14.36 -20.66 22.88
CA LEU A 393 -14.11 -22.09 22.97
C LEU A 393 -14.48 -22.77 21.65
N PHE A 394 -13.48 -23.18 20.88
CA PHE A 394 -13.64 -24.07 19.74
C PHE A 394 -13.74 -25.49 20.25
N HIS A 395 -14.83 -26.19 19.94
CA HIS A 395 -15.01 -27.55 20.40
C HIS A 395 -15.73 -28.45 19.42
N GLU A 396 -15.32 -29.71 19.46
CA GLU A 396 -15.87 -30.76 18.63
C GLU A 396 -16.28 -31.93 19.51
N GLN A 397 -17.54 -32.38 19.38
CA GLN A 397 -18.08 -33.48 20.19
C GLN A 397 -19.01 -34.40 19.38
N LEU A 398 -19.16 -35.65 19.83
CA LEU A 398 -20.10 -36.61 19.25
C LEU A 398 -21.48 -36.49 19.93
N SER A 399 -22.51 -36.13 19.18
CA SER A 399 -23.89 -36.01 19.67
C SER A 399 -24.81 -37.08 19.06
N PRO A 400 -25.83 -37.59 19.77
CA PRO A 400 -26.81 -38.54 19.21
C PRO A 400 -27.51 -38.00 17.94
N SER A 401 -27.75 -38.88 16.97
CA SER A 401 -28.36 -38.60 15.65
C SER A 401 -29.37 -39.70 15.27
N GLU A 402 -30.43 -39.32 14.56
CA GLU A 402 -31.48 -40.23 14.08
C GLU A 402 -30.96 -41.22 13.02
N LYS A 403 -31.47 -42.46 13.05
CA LYS A 403 -31.05 -43.52 12.09
C LYS A 403 -31.89 -43.42 10.81
N ALA A 404 -31.24 -43.22 9.66
CA ALA A 404 -31.90 -43.27 8.34
C ALA A 404 -32.24 -44.71 7.90
N LYS A 405 -33.34 -44.88 7.16
CA LYS A 405 -33.78 -46.16 6.57
C LYS A 405 -32.93 -46.53 5.34
N LYS A 406 -32.64 -47.83 5.17
CA LYS A 406 -31.90 -48.37 4.00
C LYS A 406 -32.84 -48.57 2.80
N SER A 407 -32.40 -48.22 1.60
CA SER A 407 -33.06 -48.52 0.32
C SER A 407 -32.00 -48.79 -0.75
N GLU A 408 -32.30 -49.63 -1.74
CA GLU A 408 -31.31 -50.14 -2.71
C GLU A 408 -31.11 -49.24 -3.95
N VAL A 409 -32.15 -48.52 -4.38
CA VAL A 409 -32.11 -47.42 -5.38
C VAL A 409 -33.22 -46.45 -5.00
N LEU A 410 -32.90 -45.16 -4.92
CA LEU A 410 -33.86 -44.11 -4.57
C LEU A 410 -34.25 -43.33 -5.83
N ILE A 411 -35.55 -43.15 -6.03
CA ILE A 411 -36.07 -42.23 -7.04
C ILE A 411 -36.98 -41.20 -6.37
N SER A 412 -36.67 -39.93 -6.56
CA SER A 412 -37.49 -38.81 -6.11
C SER A 412 -37.99 -38.06 -7.32
N GLN A 413 -39.29 -37.76 -7.37
CA GLN A 413 -39.89 -36.96 -8.41
C GLN A 413 -40.70 -35.84 -7.77
N ARG A 414 -40.40 -34.61 -8.16
CA ARG A 414 -41.06 -33.40 -7.65
C ARG A 414 -41.33 -32.43 -8.80
N HIS A 415 -42.26 -31.51 -8.57
CA HIS A 415 -42.73 -30.55 -9.58
C HIS A 415 -42.61 -29.14 -9.02
N TYR A 416 -42.33 -28.15 -9.86
CA TYR A 416 -42.18 -26.76 -9.45
C TYR A 416 -42.61 -25.82 -10.56
N ARG A 417 -42.96 -24.59 -10.19
CA ARG A 417 -43.17 -23.50 -11.15
C ARG A 417 -41.84 -22.94 -11.63
N LEU A 418 -41.68 -22.71 -12.95
CA LEU A 418 -40.42 -22.19 -13.50
C LEU A 418 -40.14 -20.73 -13.08
N ASP A 419 -41.17 -19.94 -12.84
CA ASP A 419 -41.07 -18.55 -12.39
C ASP A 419 -40.86 -18.39 -10.87
N SER A 420 -40.97 -19.49 -10.11
CA SER A 420 -40.88 -19.50 -8.65
C SER A 420 -40.19 -20.76 -8.11
N ARG A 421 -39.14 -21.22 -8.79
CA ARG A 421 -38.46 -22.50 -8.50
C ARG A 421 -37.82 -22.58 -7.12
N TYR A 422 -37.34 -21.46 -6.57
CA TYR A 422 -36.54 -21.47 -5.34
C TYR A 422 -37.16 -20.61 -4.24
N SER A 423 -37.07 -21.11 -3.01
CA SER A 423 -37.22 -20.36 -1.77
C SER A 423 -35.86 -20.31 -1.06
N TYR A 424 -35.73 -19.45 -0.04
CA TYR A 424 -34.48 -19.31 0.70
C TYR A 424 -34.73 -19.34 2.19
N GLU A 425 -33.98 -20.17 2.91
CA GLU A 425 -34.00 -20.25 4.36
C GLU A 425 -32.55 -20.22 4.87
N LYS A 426 -32.22 -19.28 5.77
CA LYS A 426 -30.87 -19.13 6.37
C LYS A 426 -29.71 -19.05 5.37
N GLY A 427 -29.91 -18.43 4.22
CA GLY A 427 -28.87 -18.30 3.18
C GLY A 427 -28.78 -19.49 2.22
N GLU A 428 -29.49 -20.59 2.48
CA GLU A 428 -29.55 -21.74 1.59
C GLU A 428 -30.70 -21.62 0.60
N ARG A 429 -30.43 -22.06 -0.63
CA ARG A 429 -31.42 -22.13 -1.70
C ARG A 429 -32.15 -23.47 -1.59
N ILE A 430 -33.46 -23.41 -1.37
CA ILE A 430 -34.34 -24.57 -1.27
C ILE A 430 -35.25 -24.60 -2.51
N ASP A 431 -35.51 -25.78 -3.07
CA ASP A 431 -36.51 -25.91 -4.14
C ASP A 431 -37.92 -25.70 -3.58
N ASN A 432 -38.70 -24.84 -4.25
CA ASN A 432 -40.09 -24.56 -3.94
C ASN A 432 -41.00 -25.41 -4.83
N PHE A 433 -41.38 -26.58 -4.31
CA PHE A 433 -42.19 -27.54 -5.04
C PHE A 433 -43.69 -27.20 -4.99
N THR A 434 -44.40 -27.56 -6.06
CA THR A 434 -45.84 -27.37 -6.22
C THR A 434 -46.50 -28.75 -6.23
N ASP A 435 -47.29 -29.03 -5.19
CA ASP A 435 -47.85 -30.38 -4.96
C ASP A 435 -49.39 -30.43 -5.04
N GLU A 436 -50.09 -29.29 -5.13
CA GLU A 436 -51.57 -29.24 -5.07
C GLU A 436 -52.23 -28.86 -6.41
N GLU A 437 -52.31 -27.56 -6.72
CA GLU A 437 -53.03 -27.03 -7.88
C GLU A 437 -52.11 -26.35 -8.90
N PHE A 438 -52.53 -26.40 -10.16
CA PHE A 438 -51.77 -25.93 -11.33
C PHE A 438 -52.62 -24.98 -12.18
N LEU A 439 -51.98 -24.14 -12.99
CA LEU A 439 -52.65 -23.14 -13.84
C LEU A 439 -52.36 -23.39 -15.33
N PRO A 440 -53.32 -23.14 -16.22
CA PRO A 440 -53.10 -23.22 -17.66
C PRO A 440 -52.18 -22.09 -18.13
N GLY A 441 -51.38 -22.34 -19.17
CA GLY A 441 -50.45 -21.36 -19.75
C GLY A 441 -49.21 -21.04 -18.91
N ILE A 442 -49.09 -21.57 -17.69
CA ILE A 442 -47.91 -21.35 -16.83
C ILE A 442 -46.86 -22.45 -17.07
N PRO A 443 -45.58 -22.08 -17.27
CA PRO A 443 -44.49 -23.05 -17.37
C PRO A 443 -44.15 -23.74 -16.04
N TYR A 444 -44.19 -25.08 -16.03
CA TYR A 444 -43.80 -25.96 -14.92
C TYR A 444 -42.59 -26.82 -15.26
N GLY A 445 -41.87 -27.26 -14.24
CA GLY A 445 -40.78 -28.23 -14.32
C GLY A 445 -41.08 -29.49 -13.50
N SER A 446 -40.62 -30.64 -13.98
CA SER A 446 -40.49 -31.89 -13.22
C SER A 446 -39.00 -32.20 -13.06
N ILE A 447 -38.57 -32.44 -11.83
CA ILE A 447 -37.23 -32.91 -11.49
C ILE A 447 -37.32 -34.35 -10.99
N VAL A 448 -36.53 -35.22 -11.61
CA VAL A 448 -36.38 -36.62 -11.22
C VAL A 448 -34.95 -36.87 -10.81
N VAL A 449 -34.76 -37.24 -9.55
CA VAL A 449 -33.46 -37.58 -8.96
C VAL A 449 -33.39 -39.09 -8.78
N LEU A 450 -32.41 -39.72 -9.43
CA LEU A 450 -32.16 -41.16 -9.35
C LEU A 450 -30.81 -41.40 -8.65
N THR A 451 -30.82 -42.13 -7.54
CA THR A 451 -29.63 -42.38 -6.70
C THR A 451 -29.38 -43.88 -6.50
N ASN A 452 -28.12 -44.29 -6.66
CA ASN A 452 -27.63 -45.64 -6.37
C ASN A 452 -26.79 -45.59 -5.10
N PRO A 453 -27.37 -45.89 -3.92
CA PRO A 453 -26.64 -45.94 -2.67
C PRO A 453 -25.76 -47.21 -2.50
N SER A 454 -25.66 -48.09 -3.51
CA SER A 454 -24.88 -49.33 -3.43
C SER A 454 -23.46 -49.19 -3.98
N SER A 455 -22.56 -50.07 -3.55
CA SER A 455 -21.17 -50.18 -4.04
C SER A 455 -21.04 -50.79 -5.45
N SER A 456 -22.16 -51.20 -6.05
CA SER A 456 -22.20 -51.87 -7.35
C SER A 456 -22.68 -50.92 -8.45
N ARG A 457 -22.01 -50.92 -9.59
CA ARG A 457 -22.48 -50.20 -10.80
C ARG A 457 -23.75 -50.85 -11.31
N ARG A 458 -24.77 -50.04 -11.63
CA ARG A 458 -26.07 -50.49 -12.12
C ARG A 458 -26.36 -49.91 -13.49
N LYS A 459 -26.69 -50.77 -14.45
CA LYS A 459 -27.23 -50.37 -15.75
C LYS A 459 -28.74 -50.41 -15.66
N LEU A 460 -29.36 -49.25 -15.78
CA LEU A 460 -30.80 -49.02 -15.63
C LEU A 460 -31.35 -48.40 -16.93
N ARG A 461 -32.66 -48.47 -17.10
CA ARG A 461 -33.40 -47.68 -18.08
C ARG A 461 -34.44 -46.87 -17.33
N LEU A 462 -34.30 -45.55 -17.40
CA LEU A 462 -35.23 -44.60 -16.78
C LEU A 462 -36.26 -44.17 -17.80
N LEU A 463 -37.53 -44.32 -17.42
CA LEU A 463 -38.66 -43.83 -18.16
C LEU A 463 -39.17 -42.54 -17.50
N LEU A 464 -39.23 -41.47 -18.27
CA LEU A 464 -39.76 -40.17 -17.89
C LEU A 464 -40.97 -39.85 -18.77
N HIS A 465 -42.03 -39.36 -18.15
CA HIS A 465 -43.22 -38.87 -18.85
C HIS A 465 -43.44 -37.39 -18.52
N LEU A 466 -44.13 -36.70 -19.42
CA LEU A 466 -44.85 -35.48 -19.08
C LEU A 466 -46.31 -35.84 -18.73
N PRO A 467 -47.02 -35.01 -17.97
CA PRO A 467 -48.45 -35.22 -17.74
C PRO A 467 -49.22 -35.34 -19.05
N ASN A 468 -50.14 -36.30 -19.14
CA ASN A 468 -50.90 -36.59 -20.36
C ASN A 468 -51.77 -35.39 -20.74
N GLY A 469 -51.56 -34.81 -21.92
CA GLY A 469 -52.27 -33.60 -22.39
C GLY A 469 -51.53 -32.29 -22.12
N SER A 470 -50.39 -32.32 -21.41
CA SER A 470 -49.49 -31.18 -21.30
C SER A 470 -48.64 -30.99 -22.58
N LEU A 471 -48.18 -29.76 -22.80
CA LEU A 471 -47.33 -29.41 -23.94
C LEU A 471 -45.87 -29.22 -23.49
N PRO A 472 -44.90 -29.88 -24.14
CA PRO A 472 -43.50 -29.77 -23.76
C PRO A 472 -42.91 -28.39 -24.07
N LEU A 473 -42.02 -27.95 -23.18
CA LEU A 473 -41.18 -26.76 -23.36
C LEU A 473 -39.71 -27.16 -23.48
N ASN A 474 -38.86 -26.25 -23.99
CA ASN A 474 -37.40 -26.46 -24.11
C ASN A 474 -36.98 -27.73 -24.85
N ARG A 475 -37.70 -28.12 -25.92
CA ARG A 475 -37.45 -29.34 -26.72
C ARG A 475 -37.54 -30.65 -25.91
N THR A 476 -38.25 -30.64 -24.79
CA THR A 476 -38.53 -31.85 -24.00
C THR A 476 -39.44 -32.80 -24.79
N LYS A 477 -39.20 -34.12 -24.74
CA LYS A 477 -40.11 -35.11 -25.34
C LYS A 477 -41.16 -35.54 -24.32
N THR A 478 -42.40 -35.77 -24.75
CA THR A 478 -43.51 -36.22 -23.89
C THR A 478 -43.23 -37.55 -23.19
N VAL A 479 -42.50 -38.45 -23.84
CA VAL A 479 -41.99 -39.68 -23.25
C VAL A 479 -40.51 -39.80 -23.59
N ARG A 480 -39.69 -40.06 -22.56
CA ARG A 480 -38.24 -40.20 -22.70
C ARG A 480 -37.79 -41.48 -22.00
N SER A 481 -37.27 -42.43 -22.77
CA SER A 481 -36.60 -43.62 -22.23
C SER A 481 -35.10 -43.44 -22.37
N ILE A 482 -34.40 -43.40 -21.25
CA ILE A 482 -32.98 -43.08 -21.18
C ILE A 482 -32.25 -44.31 -20.65
N PRO A 483 -31.34 -44.94 -21.43
CA PRO A 483 -30.40 -45.89 -20.86
C PRO A 483 -29.42 -45.12 -19.97
N ILE A 484 -29.36 -45.49 -18.70
CA ILE A 484 -28.52 -44.85 -17.70
C ILE A 484 -27.60 -45.90 -17.12
N THR A 485 -26.32 -45.57 -17.01
CA THR A 485 -25.43 -46.32 -16.14
C THR A 485 -25.18 -45.48 -14.89
N LEU A 486 -25.73 -45.91 -13.77
CA LEU A 486 -25.48 -45.31 -12.47
C LEU A 486 -24.31 -46.03 -11.82
N ASP A 487 -23.20 -45.31 -11.64
CA ASP A 487 -22.03 -45.84 -10.94
C ASP A 487 -22.34 -46.04 -9.44
N ALA A 488 -21.43 -46.73 -8.74
CA ALA A 488 -21.54 -46.93 -7.31
C ALA A 488 -21.62 -45.58 -6.57
N TYR A 489 -22.53 -45.45 -5.59
CA TYR A 489 -22.73 -44.24 -4.78
C TYR A 489 -22.98 -42.95 -5.58
N SER A 490 -23.62 -43.04 -6.75
CA SER A 490 -23.87 -41.90 -7.64
C SER A 490 -25.33 -41.48 -7.70
N THR A 491 -25.56 -40.21 -8.03
CA THR A 491 -26.89 -39.62 -8.27
C THR A 491 -26.90 -38.94 -9.63
N GLN A 492 -27.99 -39.10 -10.40
CA GLN A 492 -28.24 -38.36 -11.62
C GLN A 492 -29.61 -37.67 -11.57
N THR A 493 -29.65 -36.44 -12.03
CA THR A 493 -30.85 -35.60 -12.04
C THR A 493 -31.32 -35.37 -13.46
N PHE A 494 -32.63 -35.48 -13.67
CA PHE A 494 -33.27 -35.28 -14.96
C PHE A 494 -34.38 -34.25 -14.82
N GLU A 495 -34.26 -33.17 -15.55
CA GLU A 495 -35.28 -32.12 -15.60
C GLU A 495 -36.08 -32.21 -16.90
N SER A 496 -37.33 -31.77 -16.83
CA SER A 496 -38.26 -31.70 -17.94
C SER A 496 -39.21 -30.53 -17.71
N SER A 497 -39.50 -29.76 -18.75
CA SER A 497 -40.37 -28.57 -18.65
C SER A 497 -41.59 -28.72 -19.56
N PHE A 498 -42.74 -28.28 -19.07
CA PHE A 498 -44.03 -28.39 -19.74
C PHE A 498 -44.99 -27.29 -19.28
N TYR A 499 -46.11 -27.11 -19.98
CA TYR A 499 -47.24 -26.32 -19.49
C TYR A 499 -48.55 -27.03 -19.83
N PHE A 500 -49.62 -26.66 -19.12
CA PHE A 500 -50.96 -27.17 -19.38
C PHE A 500 -51.72 -26.20 -20.30
N PRO A 501 -52.26 -26.64 -21.45
CA PRO A 501 -52.99 -25.75 -22.35
C PRO A 501 -54.38 -25.36 -21.81
N GLU A 502 -55.02 -26.25 -21.05
CA GLU A 502 -56.41 -26.09 -20.59
C GLU A 502 -56.58 -26.56 -19.13
N LYS A 503 -57.72 -26.21 -18.50
CA LYS A 503 -58.09 -26.67 -17.16
C LYS A 503 -58.59 -28.13 -17.18
N GLY A 504 -58.32 -28.88 -16.12
CA GLY A 504 -58.68 -30.29 -16.02
C GLY A 504 -57.79 -31.09 -15.07
N VAL A 505 -58.01 -32.40 -14.99
CA VAL A 505 -57.13 -33.33 -14.24
C VAL A 505 -56.24 -34.06 -15.24
N PHE A 506 -54.94 -33.92 -15.07
CA PHE A 506 -53.93 -34.50 -15.96
C PHE A 506 -53.19 -35.59 -15.20
N GLU A 507 -53.28 -36.82 -15.69
CA GLU A 507 -52.58 -37.96 -15.10
C GLU A 507 -51.16 -38.06 -15.64
N MET A 508 -50.22 -38.45 -14.78
CA MET A 508 -48.84 -38.68 -15.16
C MET A 508 -48.38 -40.07 -14.76
N TYR A 509 -47.77 -40.77 -15.71
CA TYR A 509 -47.05 -41.99 -15.39
C TYR A 509 -45.79 -41.65 -14.59
N PRO A 510 -45.61 -42.21 -13.38
CA PRO A 510 -44.49 -41.86 -12.53
C PRO A 510 -43.17 -42.27 -13.16
N ALA A 511 -42.11 -41.53 -12.85
CA ALA A 511 -40.77 -41.87 -13.27
C ALA A 511 -40.40 -43.27 -12.75
N ARG A 512 -39.87 -44.11 -13.63
CA ARG A 512 -39.56 -45.51 -13.31
C ARG A 512 -38.19 -45.90 -13.81
N ALA A 513 -37.37 -46.44 -12.91
CA ALA A 513 -36.11 -47.08 -13.23
C ALA A 513 -36.30 -48.59 -13.34
N SER A 514 -35.83 -49.19 -14.43
CA SER A 514 -35.94 -50.63 -14.69
C SER A 514 -34.59 -51.24 -15.04
N ALA A 515 -34.38 -52.52 -14.68
CA ALA A 515 -33.22 -53.31 -15.06
C ALA A 515 -33.72 -54.67 -15.57
N GLY A 516 -33.23 -55.12 -16.73
CA GLY A 516 -33.65 -56.41 -17.32
C GLY A 516 -35.16 -56.54 -17.58
N GLY A 517 -35.87 -55.43 -17.78
CA GLY A 517 -37.33 -55.42 -17.98
C GLY A 517 -38.17 -55.40 -16.70
N GLN A 518 -37.55 -55.48 -15.52
CA GLN A 518 -38.24 -55.39 -14.22
C GLN A 518 -38.06 -54.00 -13.59
N SER A 519 -39.11 -53.49 -12.94
CA SER A 519 -39.07 -52.21 -12.22
C SER A 519 -38.24 -52.33 -10.95
N VAL A 520 -37.18 -51.54 -10.83
CA VAL A 520 -36.27 -51.52 -9.68
C VAL A 520 -36.64 -50.41 -8.71
N ALA A 521 -37.09 -49.26 -9.22
CA ALA A 521 -37.60 -48.15 -8.42
C ALA A 521 -38.65 -47.37 -9.22
N SER A 522 -39.69 -46.88 -8.56
CA SER A 522 -40.73 -46.04 -9.15
C SER A 522 -41.04 -44.89 -8.22
N ALA A 523 -41.22 -43.69 -8.78
CA ALA A 523 -41.79 -42.58 -8.04
C ALA A 523 -43.27 -42.87 -7.72
N PRO A 524 -43.83 -42.20 -6.69
CA PRO A 524 -45.28 -42.21 -6.46
C PRO A 524 -46.03 -41.65 -7.67
N SER A 525 -47.22 -42.16 -7.95
CA SER A 525 -48.11 -41.60 -8.97
C SER A 525 -48.55 -40.19 -8.58
N VAL A 526 -48.64 -39.29 -9.57
CA VAL A 526 -49.04 -37.88 -9.36
C VAL A 526 -50.13 -37.52 -10.36
N SER A 527 -51.23 -36.97 -9.85
CA SER A 527 -52.32 -36.37 -10.64
C SER A 527 -52.24 -34.85 -10.51
N PHE A 528 -52.34 -34.13 -11.63
CA PHE A 528 -52.24 -32.67 -11.66
C PHE A 528 -53.63 -32.05 -11.80
N LYS A 529 -54.09 -31.35 -10.78
CA LYS A 529 -55.35 -30.61 -10.81
C LYS A 529 -55.09 -29.20 -11.37
N VAL A 530 -55.41 -28.99 -12.65
CA VAL A 530 -55.25 -27.71 -13.34
C VAL A 530 -56.56 -26.93 -13.26
N VAL A 531 -56.53 -25.79 -12.59
CA VAL A 531 -57.69 -24.93 -12.32
C VAL A 531 -57.56 -23.61 -13.06
N GLU A 532 -58.68 -22.92 -13.23
CA GLU A 532 -58.70 -21.59 -13.85
C GLU A 532 -58.07 -20.53 -12.92
N GLU A 533 -58.26 -20.70 -11.61
CA GLU A 533 -57.70 -19.88 -10.56
C GLU A 533 -57.33 -20.79 -9.38
N LEU A 534 -56.10 -20.66 -8.86
CA LEU A 534 -55.65 -21.42 -7.69
C LEU A 534 -56.57 -21.12 -6.49
N SER A 535 -57.04 -22.17 -5.81
CA SER A 535 -57.76 -22.07 -4.53
C SER A 535 -56.86 -21.45 -3.46
N GLU A 536 -55.57 -21.79 -3.49
CA GLU A 536 -54.54 -21.20 -2.65
C GLU A 536 -53.48 -20.51 -3.52
N LYS A 537 -53.55 -19.18 -3.59
CA LYS A 537 -52.47 -18.38 -4.20
C LYS A 537 -51.36 -18.19 -3.16
N ASP A 538 -50.11 -18.43 -3.54
CA ASP A 538 -48.96 -18.00 -2.75
C ASP A 538 -48.83 -16.46 -2.79
N LYS A 539 -49.64 -15.83 -1.96
CA LYS A 539 -49.67 -14.37 -1.76
C LYS A 539 -48.45 -13.86 -1.01
N SER A 540 -47.52 -14.74 -0.60
CA SER A 540 -46.30 -14.38 0.14
C SER A 540 -45.09 -14.17 -0.77
N SER A 541 -45.12 -14.66 -2.02
CA SER A 541 -44.01 -14.53 -2.97
C SER A 541 -43.82 -13.10 -3.50
N TRP A 542 -42.57 -12.69 -3.75
CA TRP A 542 -42.29 -11.39 -4.37
C TRP A 542 -42.89 -11.26 -5.76
N ALA A 543 -42.91 -12.35 -6.54
CA ALA A 543 -43.53 -12.37 -7.86
C ALA A 543 -45.02 -11.99 -7.80
N TRP A 544 -45.75 -12.53 -6.81
CA TRP A 544 -47.15 -12.18 -6.61
C TRP A 544 -47.32 -10.77 -6.03
N ILE A 545 -46.62 -10.45 -4.93
CA ILE A 545 -46.76 -9.19 -4.20
C ILE A 545 -46.39 -7.99 -5.08
N SER A 546 -45.31 -8.07 -5.85
CA SER A 546 -44.87 -6.95 -6.71
C SER A 546 -45.93 -6.55 -7.75
N GLN A 547 -46.64 -7.52 -8.33
CA GLN A 547 -47.60 -7.29 -9.41
C GLN A 547 -49.04 -7.12 -8.90
N ASN A 548 -49.45 -7.91 -7.91
CA ASN A 548 -50.85 -8.03 -7.49
C ASN A 548 -51.09 -7.53 -6.06
N GLY A 549 -50.04 -7.38 -5.25
CA GLY A 549 -50.15 -6.89 -3.88
C GLY A 549 -50.63 -5.45 -3.83
N THR A 550 -51.28 -5.10 -2.71
CA THR A 550 -51.56 -3.70 -2.40
C THR A 550 -50.26 -2.96 -2.10
N ASP A 551 -50.30 -1.62 -2.14
CA ASP A 551 -49.15 -0.78 -1.77
C ASP A 551 -48.62 -1.13 -0.37
N ARG A 552 -49.53 -1.45 0.56
CA ARG A 552 -49.18 -1.91 1.90
C ARG A 552 -48.46 -3.25 1.88
N ASP A 553 -48.96 -4.23 1.12
CA ASP A 553 -48.34 -5.55 1.02
C ASP A 553 -46.91 -5.45 0.47
N VAL A 554 -46.69 -4.58 -0.53
CA VAL A 554 -45.35 -4.32 -1.08
C VAL A 554 -44.42 -3.74 -0.01
N LEU A 555 -44.86 -2.69 0.71
CA LEU A 555 -44.03 -2.07 1.74
C LEU A 555 -43.75 -3.03 2.91
N ASP A 556 -44.74 -3.82 3.33
CA ASP A 556 -44.59 -4.78 4.43
C ASP A 556 -43.68 -5.95 4.03
N TYR A 557 -43.74 -6.42 2.78
CA TYR A 557 -42.78 -7.39 2.25
C TYR A 557 -41.34 -6.84 2.27
N LEU A 558 -41.13 -5.62 1.77
CA LEU A 558 -39.81 -5.00 1.73
C LEU A 558 -39.28 -4.66 3.13
N LYS A 559 -40.15 -4.46 4.12
CA LYS A 559 -39.75 -4.37 5.54
C LYS A 559 -39.32 -5.72 6.11
N ALA A 560 -39.92 -6.84 5.71
CA ALA A 560 -39.66 -8.14 6.31
C ALA A 560 -38.50 -8.91 5.64
N ASN A 561 -38.29 -8.73 4.33
CA ASN A 561 -37.42 -9.61 3.53
C ASN A 561 -36.07 -8.96 3.16
N ASN A 562 -35.13 -9.80 2.71
CA ASN A 562 -33.83 -9.37 2.20
C ASN A 562 -33.97 -8.70 0.82
N LEU A 563 -33.71 -7.40 0.75
CA LEU A 563 -33.90 -6.59 -0.46
C LEU A 563 -32.99 -7.03 -1.62
N ASN A 564 -31.82 -7.59 -1.32
CA ASN A 564 -30.86 -8.03 -2.33
C ASN A 564 -31.37 -9.25 -3.14
N ARG A 565 -32.44 -9.91 -2.69
CA ARG A 565 -33.10 -11.03 -3.40
C ARG A 565 -34.35 -10.60 -4.17
N ALA A 566 -34.84 -9.39 -3.97
CA ALA A 566 -36.04 -8.88 -4.61
C ALA A 566 -35.65 -8.02 -5.82
N ASP A 567 -36.16 -8.37 -7.01
CA ASP A 567 -36.05 -7.51 -8.18
C ASP A 567 -37.03 -6.33 -8.04
N LEU A 568 -36.50 -5.19 -7.57
CA LEU A 568 -37.28 -3.98 -7.32
C LEU A 568 -37.73 -3.28 -8.61
N SER A 569 -37.17 -3.62 -9.78
CA SER A 569 -37.63 -3.05 -11.06
C SER A 569 -39.09 -3.42 -11.36
N LYS A 570 -39.55 -4.57 -10.85
CA LYS A 570 -40.92 -5.08 -10.98
C LYS A 570 -42.00 -4.17 -10.39
N ILE A 571 -41.65 -3.26 -9.48
CA ILE A 571 -42.58 -2.31 -8.87
C ILE A 571 -42.41 -0.89 -9.42
N ALA A 572 -41.53 -0.67 -10.41
CA ALA A 572 -41.27 0.67 -10.94
C ALA A 572 -42.52 1.33 -11.54
N PHE A 573 -43.42 0.56 -12.16
CA PHE A 573 -44.67 1.08 -12.72
C PHE A 573 -45.56 1.75 -11.66
N ARG A 574 -45.50 1.28 -10.41
CA ARG A 574 -46.28 1.82 -9.28
C ARG A 574 -45.85 3.23 -8.90
N LEU A 575 -44.67 3.67 -9.30
CA LEU A 575 -44.18 5.01 -9.01
C LEU A 575 -44.87 6.10 -9.85
N ARG A 576 -45.62 5.74 -10.90
CA ARG A 576 -46.36 6.71 -11.73
C ARG A 576 -47.60 7.24 -11.03
N LYS A 577 -48.18 8.32 -11.58
CA LYS A 577 -49.47 8.87 -11.13
C LYS A 577 -50.59 7.82 -11.23
N LYS A 578 -51.60 7.95 -10.37
CA LYS A 578 -52.80 7.08 -10.39
C LYS A 578 -53.52 7.09 -11.75
N SER A 579 -53.53 8.25 -12.43
CA SER A 579 -54.10 8.40 -13.77
C SER A 579 -53.35 7.61 -14.86
N GLU A 580 -52.12 7.18 -14.60
CA GLU A 580 -51.28 6.41 -15.51
C GLU A 580 -51.19 4.93 -15.10
N GLY A 581 -52.06 4.47 -14.18
CA GLY A 581 -52.06 3.10 -13.67
C GLY A 581 -51.03 2.81 -12.57
N GLY A 582 -50.38 3.84 -12.01
CA GLY A 582 -49.49 3.70 -10.85
C GLY A 582 -50.19 3.94 -9.50
N SER A 583 -49.40 3.92 -8.42
CA SER A 583 -49.85 4.15 -7.04
C SER A 583 -49.78 5.63 -6.61
N GLY A 584 -49.05 6.46 -7.36
CA GLY A 584 -48.92 7.90 -7.16
C GLY A 584 -47.79 8.31 -6.22
N LYS A 585 -47.67 9.63 -5.99
CA LYS A 585 -46.55 10.24 -5.24
C LYS A 585 -46.45 9.74 -3.79
N ALA A 586 -47.57 9.50 -3.10
CA ALA A 586 -47.55 9.03 -1.71
C ALA A 586 -46.88 7.65 -1.56
N PHE A 587 -47.10 6.74 -2.52
CA PHE A 587 -46.41 5.46 -2.54
C PHE A 587 -44.92 5.63 -2.88
N TYR A 588 -44.60 6.49 -3.86
CA TYR A 588 -43.22 6.85 -4.18
C TYR A 588 -42.45 7.35 -2.96
N ASP A 589 -43.01 8.32 -2.22
CA ASP A 589 -42.38 8.90 -1.04
C ASP A 589 -42.17 7.83 0.05
N SER A 590 -43.19 7.00 0.29
CA SER A 590 -43.12 5.92 1.29
C SER A 590 -42.11 4.83 0.92
N LEU A 591 -42.05 4.45 -0.36
CA LEU A 591 -41.13 3.45 -0.87
C LEU A 591 -39.68 3.94 -0.80
N LEU A 592 -39.39 5.14 -1.30
CA LEU A 592 -38.03 5.65 -1.27
C LEU A 592 -37.56 5.93 0.16
N GLN A 593 -38.44 6.44 1.04
CA GLN A 593 -38.12 6.57 2.47
C GLN A 593 -37.77 5.22 3.12
N LEU A 594 -38.53 4.16 2.79
CA LEU A 594 -38.22 2.81 3.28
C LEU A 594 -36.83 2.37 2.81
N LEU A 595 -36.54 2.53 1.53
CA LEU A 595 -35.27 2.11 0.95
C LEU A 595 -34.08 2.93 1.47
N GLU A 596 -34.27 4.24 1.71
CA GLU A 596 -33.32 5.13 2.38
C GLU A 596 -33.04 4.66 3.81
N ASN A 597 -34.08 4.38 4.60
CA ASN A 597 -33.94 3.87 5.96
C ASN A 597 -33.21 2.53 6.02
N ARG A 598 -33.31 1.71 4.95
CA ARG A 598 -32.64 0.41 4.81
C ARG A 598 -31.30 0.49 4.08
N TYR A 599 -30.80 1.70 3.79
CA TYR A 599 -29.56 1.97 3.04
C TYR A 599 -29.46 1.17 1.73
N HIS A 600 -30.56 1.12 0.99
CA HIS A 600 -30.68 0.35 -0.23
C HIS A 600 -30.99 1.25 -1.42
N TYR A 601 -29.99 1.53 -2.25
CA TYR A 601 -30.16 2.35 -3.44
C TYR A 601 -30.57 1.50 -4.66
N HIS A 602 -31.58 1.95 -5.40
CA HIS A 602 -31.98 1.32 -6.67
C HIS A 602 -32.16 2.36 -7.78
N SER A 603 -31.24 2.37 -8.76
CA SER A 603 -31.16 3.42 -9.79
C SER A 603 -32.49 3.66 -10.53
N THR A 604 -33.20 2.61 -10.96
CA THR A 604 -34.49 2.77 -11.66
C THR A 604 -35.55 3.45 -10.80
N LEU A 605 -35.62 3.14 -9.50
CA LEU A 605 -36.64 3.73 -8.62
C LEU A 605 -36.28 5.18 -8.28
N TRP A 606 -34.99 5.44 -8.04
CA TRP A 606 -34.49 6.80 -7.83
C TRP A 606 -34.63 7.68 -9.07
N SER A 607 -34.63 7.13 -10.28
CA SER A 607 -34.84 7.91 -11.51
C SER A 607 -36.21 8.61 -11.55
N TYR A 608 -37.22 8.07 -10.85
CA TYR A 608 -38.54 8.70 -10.72
C TYR A 608 -38.51 9.98 -9.88
N SER A 609 -37.43 10.29 -9.19
CA SER A 609 -37.23 11.61 -8.56
C SER A 609 -37.32 12.75 -9.57
N LEU A 610 -36.85 12.55 -10.80
CA LEU A 610 -37.03 13.51 -11.89
C LEU A 610 -38.50 13.68 -12.27
N TYR A 611 -39.24 12.56 -12.38
CA TYR A 611 -40.67 12.55 -12.72
C TYR A 611 -41.52 13.27 -11.65
N HIS A 612 -41.19 13.10 -10.37
CA HIS A 612 -41.89 13.74 -9.25
C HIS A 612 -41.33 15.11 -8.85
N GLN A 613 -40.30 15.60 -9.54
CA GLN A 613 -39.58 16.84 -9.19
C GLN A 613 -39.04 16.84 -7.74
N ASP A 614 -38.66 15.66 -7.25
CA ASP A 614 -38.07 15.45 -5.93
C ASP A 614 -36.56 15.74 -6.00
N MET A 615 -36.19 16.99 -5.73
CA MET A 615 -34.81 17.46 -5.88
C MET A 615 -33.85 16.80 -4.89
N ASP A 616 -34.31 16.47 -3.69
CA ASP A 616 -33.45 15.88 -2.65
C ASP A 616 -33.00 14.48 -3.04
N ARG A 617 -33.88 13.68 -3.64
CA ARG A 617 -33.53 12.34 -4.17
C ARG A 617 -32.92 12.38 -5.56
N PHE A 618 -33.18 13.43 -6.33
CA PHE A 618 -32.59 13.60 -7.65
C PHE A 618 -31.09 13.88 -7.62
N LYS A 619 -30.60 14.69 -6.66
CA LYS A 619 -29.16 14.97 -6.49
C LYS A 619 -28.30 13.70 -6.36
N PRO A 620 -28.56 12.76 -5.43
CA PRO A 620 -27.76 11.54 -5.31
C PRO A 620 -27.95 10.58 -6.49
N PHE A 621 -29.13 10.56 -7.13
CA PHE A 621 -29.34 9.82 -8.39
C PHE A 621 -28.44 10.36 -9.50
N LEU A 622 -28.44 11.69 -9.70
CA LEU A 622 -27.65 12.35 -10.71
C LEU A 622 -26.15 12.16 -10.47
N ALA A 623 -25.70 12.24 -9.21
CA ALA A 623 -24.31 11.96 -8.83
C ALA A 623 -23.86 10.53 -9.18
N LYS A 624 -24.76 9.54 -9.14
CA LYS A 624 -24.47 8.15 -9.55
C LYS A 624 -24.70 7.87 -11.03
N SER A 625 -25.29 8.79 -11.77
CA SER A 625 -25.59 8.60 -13.20
C SER A 625 -24.32 8.65 -14.06
N SER A 626 -24.39 8.10 -15.26
CA SER A 626 -23.31 8.23 -16.26
C SER A 626 -23.05 9.69 -16.67
N LEU A 627 -24.04 10.58 -16.51
CA LEU A 627 -23.88 12.01 -16.79
C LEU A 627 -22.87 12.66 -15.85
N ALA A 628 -22.80 12.25 -14.58
CA ALA A 628 -21.83 12.78 -13.62
C ALA A 628 -20.38 12.62 -14.12
N SER A 629 -20.05 11.48 -14.74
CA SER A 629 -18.72 11.25 -15.32
C SER A 629 -18.43 12.05 -16.59
N GLN A 630 -19.44 12.71 -17.17
CA GLN A 630 -19.31 13.54 -18.38
C GLN A 630 -19.25 15.04 -18.06
N CYS A 631 -19.43 15.44 -16.80
CA CYS A 631 -19.46 16.85 -16.37
C CYS A 631 -18.07 17.44 -16.05
N GLY A 632 -16.98 16.71 -16.28
CA GLY A 632 -15.61 17.12 -15.91
C GLY A 632 -15.20 16.63 -14.52
N LEU A 633 -14.02 17.09 -14.05
CA LEU A 633 -13.44 16.63 -12.78
C LEU A 633 -13.97 17.34 -11.54
N TRP A 634 -14.55 18.52 -11.72
CA TRP A 634 -15.14 19.31 -10.63
C TRP A 634 -16.37 20.07 -11.13
N ILE A 635 -17.42 20.11 -10.31
CA ILE A 635 -18.58 20.99 -10.51
C ILE A 635 -19.25 21.25 -9.16
N ASP A 636 -19.62 22.50 -8.89
CA ASP A 636 -20.54 22.83 -7.80
C ASP A 636 -21.76 23.53 -8.38
N SER A 637 -22.89 22.81 -8.39
CA SER A 637 -24.18 23.32 -8.84
C SER A 637 -25.27 22.92 -7.84
N PRO A 638 -26.45 23.58 -7.87
CA PRO A 638 -27.56 23.22 -7.01
C PRO A 638 -28.00 21.75 -7.10
N LEU A 639 -27.77 21.08 -8.25
CA LEU A 639 -28.23 19.72 -8.52
C LEU A 639 -27.12 18.66 -8.50
N LEU A 640 -25.88 19.05 -8.79
CA LEU A 640 -24.75 18.14 -8.87
C LEU A 640 -23.51 18.79 -8.28
N LYS A 641 -22.92 18.12 -7.29
CA LYS A 641 -21.61 18.42 -6.75
C LYS A 641 -20.66 17.27 -7.06
N LEU A 642 -19.57 17.57 -7.74
CA LEU A 642 -18.47 16.65 -8.00
C LEU A 642 -17.21 17.23 -7.38
N ASP A 643 -16.70 16.52 -6.40
CA ASP A 643 -15.40 16.79 -5.81
C ASP A 643 -14.41 15.69 -6.27
N PRO A 644 -13.26 16.06 -6.86
CA PRO A 644 -12.31 15.11 -7.43
C PRO A 644 -11.65 14.24 -6.36
N THR A 645 -11.47 14.78 -5.15
CA THR A 645 -10.99 14.03 -4.00
C THR A 645 -12.04 13.00 -3.59
N ASP A 646 -13.31 13.35 -3.41
CA ASP A 646 -14.40 12.40 -3.08
C ASP A 646 -14.63 11.34 -4.17
N ARG A 647 -14.34 11.67 -5.44
CA ARG A 647 -14.42 10.73 -6.57
C ARG A 647 -13.20 9.84 -6.72
N GLY A 648 -12.08 10.19 -6.08
CA GLY A 648 -10.81 9.47 -6.19
C GLY A 648 -10.11 9.73 -7.51
N TRP A 649 -10.42 10.86 -8.16
CA TRP A 649 -9.78 11.31 -9.39
C TRP A 649 -8.50 12.08 -9.12
N TYR A 650 -8.35 12.62 -7.90
CA TYR A 650 -7.17 13.34 -7.46
C TYR A 650 -6.82 12.97 -6.02
N GLU A 651 -5.53 12.99 -5.72
CA GLU A 651 -4.94 12.79 -4.39
C GLU A 651 -3.71 13.71 -4.30
N GLN A 652 -3.53 14.38 -3.16
CA GLN A 652 -2.36 15.24 -2.95
C GLN A 652 -1.14 14.38 -2.62
N LEU A 653 -0.05 14.57 -3.38
CA LEU A 653 1.23 13.90 -3.16
C LEU A 653 2.33 14.88 -2.80
N GLU A 654 3.20 14.46 -1.89
CA GLU A 654 4.43 15.14 -1.49
C GLU A 654 5.66 14.43 -2.08
N TYR A 655 6.70 15.20 -2.39
CA TYR A 655 7.96 14.77 -2.99
C TYR A 655 9.12 15.13 -2.08
N ALA A 656 9.78 14.10 -1.53
CA ALA A 656 10.93 14.27 -0.63
C ALA A 656 11.85 13.03 -0.64
N PRO A 657 13.18 13.19 -0.58
CA PRO A 657 13.92 14.44 -0.77
C PRO A 657 13.77 14.94 -2.21
N LEU A 658 13.77 16.25 -2.44
CA LEU A 658 13.68 16.85 -3.77
C LEU A 658 14.80 17.86 -3.96
N VAL A 659 15.69 17.62 -4.93
CA VAL A 659 16.81 18.51 -5.27
C VAL A 659 16.71 18.86 -6.75
N HIS A 660 16.62 20.16 -7.05
CA HIS A 660 16.56 20.64 -8.42
C HIS A 660 17.95 20.87 -9.00
N ALA A 661 18.17 20.45 -10.23
CA ALA A 661 19.43 20.72 -10.94
C ALA A 661 19.61 22.20 -11.29
N ARG A 662 18.51 22.96 -11.38
CA ARG A 662 18.47 24.37 -11.81
C ARG A 662 17.28 25.09 -11.17
N ALA A 663 17.53 26.25 -10.56
CA ALA A 663 16.47 27.15 -10.05
C ALA A 663 15.91 28.11 -11.13
N HIS A 664 16.68 28.42 -12.18
CA HIS A 664 16.29 29.39 -13.21
C HIS A 664 15.84 28.74 -14.52
N ARG A 665 14.96 29.44 -15.25
CA ARG A 665 14.39 29.01 -16.54
C ARG A 665 15.50 28.85 -17.60
N LEU A 666 15.55 27.69 -18.24
CA LEU A 666 16.42 27.43 -19.40
C LEU A 666 15.61 27.55 -20.70
N GLY A 667 15.84 28.63 -21.46
CA GLY A 667 15.17 28.85 -22.74
C GLY A 667 13.75 29.41 -22.63
N LYS A 668 12.98 29.29 -23.72
CA LYS A 668 11.65 29.91 -23.84
C LYS A 668 10.55 29.23 -23.03
N GLU A 669 10.76 28.06 -22.45
CA GLU A 669 9.74 27.31 -21.71
C GLU A 669 10.28 26.89 -20.34
N ARG A 670 9.41 26.92 -19.32
CA ARG A 670 9.75 26.32 -18.02
C ARG A 670 9.60 24.80 -18.15
N ARG A 671 10.54 24.04 -17.60
CA ARG A 671 10.50 22.57 -17.62
C ARG A 671 10.69 22.03 -16.20
N ILE A 672 9.80 21.14 -15.80
CA ILE A 672 9.92 20.37 -14.55
C ILE A 672 10.67 19.08 -14.91
N LEU A 673 11.91 18.94 -14.45
CA LEU A 673 12.78 17.81 -14.84
C LEU A 673 12.35 16.48 -14.21
N ASN A 674 11.73 16.52 -13.03
CA ASN A 674 11.17 15.32 -12.41
C ASN A 674 9.84 14.98 -13.08
N ASN A 675 9.83 13.91 -13.89
CA ASN A 675 8.66 13.49 -14.66
C ASN A 675 7.43 13.17 -13.79
N ARG A 676 7.63 12.67 -12.57
CA ARG A 676 6.54 12.32 -11.65
C ARG A 676 5.90 13.57 -11.05
N LEU A 677 6.71 14.49 -10.53
CA LEU A 677 6.26 15.81 -10.07
C LEU A 677 5.56 16.57 -11.21
N HIS A 678 6.12 16.53 -12.43
CA HIS A 678 5.52 17.15 -13.59
C HIS A 678 4.12 16.59 -13.88
N ALA A 679 3.98 15.26 -13.92
CA ALA A 679 2.69 14.61 -14.14
C ALA A 679 1.67 14.95 -13.04
N GLN A 680 2.10 14.95 -11.78
CA GLN A 680 1.22 15.27 -10.65
C GLN A 680 0.79 16.74 -10.64
N TYR A 681 1.70 17.67 -10.93
CA TYR A 681 1.36 19.09 -11.07
C TYR A 681 0.37 19.32 -12.22
N LEU A 682 0.54 18.64 -13.36
CA LEU A 682 -0.42 18.70 -14.46
C LEU A 682 -1.78 18.12 -14.09
N LYS A 683 -1.85 17.04 -13.29
CA LYS A 683 -3.12 16.52 -12.76
C LYS A 683 -3.83 17.56 -11.88
N LEU A 684 -3.10 18.27 -11.01
CA LEU A 684 -3.69 19.35 -10.24
C LEU A 684 -4.24 20.44 -11.17
N LEU A 685 -3.45 20.93 -12.12
CA LEU A 685 -3.90 21.95 -13.07
C LEU A 685 -5.11 21.48 -13.90
N GLU A 686 -5.17 20.19 -14.24
CA GLU A 686 -6.31 19.60 -14.92
C GLU A 686 -7.58 19.62 -14.09
N VAL A 687 -7.49 19.47 -12.77
CA VAL A 687 -8.63 19.69 -11.85
C VAL A 687 -8.99 21.17 -11.81
N LEU A 688 -8.00 22.04 -11.57
CA LEU A 688 -8.22 23.47 -11.35
C LEU A 688 -8.81 24.19 -12.57
N LYS A 689 -8.58 23.70 -13.79
CA LYS A 689 -9.18 24.28 -15.01
C LYS A 689 -10.72 24.26 -15.02
N TYR A 690 -11.33 23.38 -14.23
CA TYR A 690 -12.79 23.29 -14.10
C TYR A 690 -13.36 24.21 -13.02
N LYS A 691 -12.51 24.75 -12.13
CA LYS A 691 -12.95 25.65 -11.06
C LYS A 691 -13.03 27.09 -11.59
N PRO A 692 -14.17 27.79 -11.40
CA PRO A 692 -14.32 29.19 -11.83
C PRO A 692 -13.45 30.14 -10.99
N THR A 693 -13.26 29.80 -9.71
CA THR A 693 -12.41 30.50 -8.76
C THR A 693 -11.69 29.46 -7.90
N LEU A 694 -10.45 29.72 -7.56
CA LEU A 694 -9.66 28.87 -6.67
C LEU A 694 -10.08 29.13 -5.22
N ASP A 695 -10.26 28.06 -4.45
CA ASP A 695 -10.53 28.15 -3.02
C ASP A 695 -9.24 28.10 -2.20
N GLN A 696 -9.38 28.24 -0.87
CA GLN A 696 -8.29 28.29 0.09
C GLN A 696 -7.40 27.03 0.04
N GLN A 697 -8.00 25.85 -0.20
CA GLN A 697 -7.26 24.60 -0.29
C GLN A 697 -6.51 24.49 -1.63
N ASP A 698 -7.09 25.00 -2.71
CA ASP A 698 -6.44 25.06 -4.03
C ASP A 698 -5.20 25.96 -3.99
N HIS A 699 -5.31 27.14 -3.36
CA HIS A 699 -4.19 28.06 -3.19
C HIS A 699 -3.05 27.42 -2.38
N LEU A 700 -3.38 26.70 -1.31
CA LEU A 700 -2.39 26.02 -0.49
C LEU A 700 -1.73 24.84 -1.23
N ALA A 701 -2.49 24.07 -2.01
CA ALA A 701 -1.95 22.99 -2.84
C ALA A 701 -1.05 23.50 -3.97
N LEU A 702 -1.42 24.62 -4.60
CA LEU A 702 -0.58 25.30 -5.59
C LEU A 702 0.71 25.83 -4.96
N CYS A 703 0.61 26.46 -3.78
CA CYS A 703 1.77 26.94 -3.03
C CYS A 703 2.81 25.82 -2.83
N TYR A 704 2.36 24.63 -2.40
CA TYR A 704 3.22 23.46 -2.26
C TYR A 704 3.96 23.12 -3.57
N TYR A 705 3.23 22.90 -4.67
CA TYR A 705 3.87 22.48 -5.92
C TYR A 705 4.72 23.57 -6.58
N LEU A 706 4.43 24.85 -6.30
CA LEU A 706 5.26 25.97 -6.77
C LEU A 706 6.56 26.06 -5.98
N PHE A 707 6.52 25.89 -4.65
CA PHE A 707 7.73 25.76 -3.84
C PHE A 707 8.54 24.53 -4.23
N ALA A 708 7.89 23.39 -4.48
CA ALA A 708 8.54 22.19 -5.00
C ALA A 708 9.12 22.37 -6.43
N GLN A 709 8.95 23.52 -7.08
CA GLN A 709 9.54 23.86 -8.39
C GLN A 709 10.53 25.04 -8.29
N ASP A 710 10.92 25.48 -7.09
CA ASP A 710 11.69 26.71 -6.84
C ASP A 710 11.02 27.99 -7.41
N ARG A 711 9.69 27.98 -7.61
CA ARG A 711 8.90 29.13 -8.09
C ARG A 711 8.43 29.98 -6.90
N ILE A 712 9.39 30.49 -6.14
CA ILE A 712 9.16 31.07 -4.81
C ILE A 712 8.19 32.25 -4.84
N GLU A 713 8.38 33.22 -5.73
CA GLU A 713 7.50 34.40 -5.83
C GLU A 713 6.05 34.02 -6.15
N GLU A 714 5.85 33.07 -7.08
CA GLU A 714 4.52 32.59 -7.46
C GLU A 714 3.88 31.80 -6.30
N GLY A 715 4.65 30.95 -5.62
CA GLY A 715 4.19 30.22 -4.44
C GLY A 715 3.77 31.16 -3.31
N LEU A 716 4.55 32.20 -3.03
CA LEU A 716 4.23 33.24 -2.04
C LEU A 716 2.95 34.00 -2.41
N ALA A 717 2.76 34.34 -3.69
CA ALA A 717 1.56 35.03 -4.15
C ALA A 717 0.27 34.19 -3.98
N HIS A 718 0.36 32.85 -4.10
CA HIS A 718 -0.75 31.97 -3.75
C HIS A 718 -0.90 31.80 -2.24
N PHE A 719 0.20 31.72 -1.48
CA PHE A 719 0.17 31.59 -0.02
C PHE A 719 -0.47 32.80 0.67
N ASP A 720 -0.22 34.02 0.19
CA ASP A 720 -0.82 35.25 0.75
C ASP A 720 -2.34 35.33 0.58
N GLN A 721 -2.91 34.51 -0.32
CA GLN A 721 -4.36 34.40 -0.49
C GLN A 721 -4.98 33.38 0.47
N VAL A 722 -4.16 32.61 1.20
CA VAL A 722 -4.63 31.56 2.12
C VAL A 722 -4.94 32.13 3.50
N GLU A 723 -6.20 32.03 3.92
CA GLU A 723 -6.64 32.30 5.28
C GLU A 723 -6.54 31.05 6.15
N LYS A 724 -5.70 31.09 7.20
CA LYS A 724 -5.43 29.94 8.09
C LYS A 724 -6.71 29.32 8.67
N GLU A 725 -7.68 30.14 9.02
CA GLU A 725 -8.93 29.72 9.65
C GLU A 725 -9.84 28.94 8.70
N GLN A 726 -9.67 29.13 7.39
CA GLN A 726 -10.47 28.49 6.34
C GLN A 726 -9.86 27.20 5.78
N VAL A 727 -8.64 26.83 6.22
CA VAL A 727 -8.00 25.56 5.88
C VAL A 727 -8.03 24.58 7.07
N ARG A 728 -8.15 23.29 6.77
CA ARG A 728 -8.19 22.22 7.79
C ARG A 728 -6.78 21.86 8.25
N GLU A 729 -5.87 21.78 7.29
CA GLU A 729 -4.45 21.42 7.41
C GLU A 729 -3.60 22.54 8.05
N LYS A 730 -3.95 22.97 9.27
CA LYS A 730 -3.32 24.10 9.97
C LYS A 730 -1.83 23.86 10.29
N LEU A 731 -1.46 22.61 10.55
CA LEU A 731 -0.09 22.18 10.77
C LEU A 731 0.78 22.41 9.51
N GLN A 732 0.27 21.97 8.36
CA GLN A 732 0.92 22.11 7.05
C GLN A 732 0.97 23.60 6.65
N TYR A 733 -0.12 24.34 6.87
CA TYR A 733 -0.14 25.79 6.67
C TYR A 733 0.94 26.49 7.51
N ASP A 734 1.07 26.15 8.80
CA ASP A 734 2.08 26.76 9.67
C ASP A 734 3.49 26.40 9.23
N TYR A 735 3.72 25.19 8.73
CA TYR A 735 5.01 24.82 8.15
C TYR A 735 5.32 25.63 6.88
N PHE A 736 4.32 25.85 6.00
CA PHE A 736 4.50 26.74 4.86
C PHE A 736 4.68 28.20 5.28
N ALA A 737 4.07 28.64 6.38
CA ALA A 737 4.27 29.97 6.94
C ALA A 737 5.71 30.17 7.45
N VAL A 738 6.33 29.14 8.03
CA VAL A 738 7.76 29.15 8.40
C VAL A 738 8.63 29.28 7.14
N ASN A 739 8.37 28.47 6.11
CA ASN A 739 9.10 28.55 4.83
C ASN A 739 8.93 29.91 4.15
N ALA A 740 7.70 30.43 4.10
CA ALA A 740 7.41 31.76 3.55
C ALA A 740 8.13 32.86 4.33
N ALA A 741 8.20 32.75 5.67
CA ALA A 741 8.96 33.66 6.50
C ALA A 741 10.47 33.57 6.23
N PHE A 742 11.02 32.39 5.95
CA PHE A 742 12.42 32.26 5.49
C PHE A 742 12.67 32.99 4.17
N TYR A 743 11.81 32.78 3.17
CA TYR A 743 11.95 33.47 1.88
C TYR A 743 11.81 35.00 1.99
N ARG A 744 11.07 35.49 2.99
CA ARG A 744 10.90 36.93 3.30
C ARG A 744 11.91 37.48 4.29
N LEU A 745 12.80 36.64 4.82
CA LEU A 745 13.73 36.97 5.92
C LEU A 745 13.02 37.46 7.20
N GLU A 746 11.77 37.04 7.43
CA GLU A 746 10.95 37.31 8.62
C GLU A 746 11.30 36.35 9.78
N LEU A 747 12.57 36.29 10.18
CA LEU A 747 13.12 35.25 11.06
C LEU A 747 12.39 35.11 12.42
N ARG A 748 11.93 36.24 13.01
CA ARG A 748 11.19 36.23 14.28
C ARG A 748 9.84 35.51 14.16
N LYS A 749 9.13 35.74 13.06
CA LYS A 749 7.84 35.12 12.77
C LYS A 749 8.01 33.62 12.55
N ALA A 750 9.04 33.21 11.83
CA ALA A 750 9.38 31.80 11.65
C ALA A 750 9.64 31.10 13.00
N GLU A 751 10.41 31.74 13.90
CA GLU A 751 10.71 31.22 15.23
C GLU A 751 9.46 31.09 16.11
N GLU A 752 8.61 32.12 16.13
CA GLU A 752 7.36 32.11 16.89
C GLU A 752 6.43 30.96 16.46
N ILE A 753 6.30 30.73 15.15
CA ILE A 753 5.47 29.66 14.60
C ILE A 753 6.06 28.30 14.94
N ALA A 754 7.36 28.09 14.67
CA ALA A 754 8.02 26.80 14.88
C ALA A 754 8.06 26.39 16.37
N LYS A 755 8.19 27.35 17.28
CA LYS A 755 8.17 27.10 18.74
C LYS A 755 6.86 26.48 19.22
N ARG A 756 5.72 26.73 18.55
CA ARG A 756 4.43 26.13 18.92
C ARG A 756 4.40 24.61 18.80
N TYR A 757 5.29 24.03 17.99
CA TYR A 757 5.32 22.60 17.70
C TYR A 757 6.47 21.85 18.40
N GLU A 758 7.15 22.49 19.36
CA GLU A 758 8.27 21.90 20.11
C GLU A 758 7.92 20.58 20.81
N ARG A 759 6.68 20.48 21.31
CA ARG A 759 6.17 19.30 22.01
C ARG A 759 5.10 18.57 21.21
N PHE A 760 5.10 18.71 19.88
CA PHE A 760 4.13 18.03 19.03
C PHE A 760 4.36 16.51 19.08
N GLY A 761 3.27 15.74 19.18
CA GLY A 761 3.33 14.29 19.42
C GLY A 761 3.83 13.48 18.22
N ILE A 762 3.72 14.01 17.01
CA ILE A 762 4.18 13.33 15.80
C ILE A 762 5.63 13.69 15.52
N ASP A 763 6.49 12.68 15.59
CA ASP A 763 7.94 12.80 15.43
C ASP A 763 8.34 13.54 14.14
N ARG A 764 7.89 13.08 12.97
CA ARG A 764 8.17 13.73 11.67
C ARG A 764 7.93 15.25 11.69
N TRP A 765 6.79 15.69 12.22
CA TRP A 765 6.47 17.12 12.26
C TRP A 765 7.28 17.87 13.32
N ARG A 766 7.49 17.26 14.48
CA ARG A 766 8.36 17.81 15.52
C ARG A 766 9.78 18.04 14.99
N THR A 767 10.33 17.06 14.26
CA THR A 767 11.64 17.15 13.61
C THR A 767 11.68 18.28 12.58
N LEU A 768 10.72 18.35 11.66
CA LEU A 768 10.67 19.43 10.65
C LEU A 768 10.63 20.85 11.26
N PHE A 769 9.88 21.05 12.34
CA PHE A 769 9.86 22.36 13.03
C PHE A 769 11.10 22.58 13.90
N ALA A 770 11.71 21.53 14.45
CA ALA A 770 12.99 21.63 15.13
C ALA A 770 14.10 22.03 14.16
N GLU A 771 14.16 21.44 12.96
CA GLU A 771 15.13 21.77 11.91
C GLU A 771 15.05 23.22 11.50
N ALA A 772 13.83 23.71 11.26
CA ALA A 772 13.60 25.13 11.01
C ALA A 772 14.14 26.03 12.14
N ARG A 773 14.04 25.59 13.40
CA ARG A 773 14.62 26.33 14.54
C ARG A 773 16.14 26.26 14.59
N ALA A 774 16.76 25.12 14.25
CA ALA A 774 18.22 25.04 14.16
C ALA A 774 18.76 25.98 13.08
N HIS A 775 18.16 26.00 11.88
CA HIS A 775 18.54 26.95 10.83
C HIS A 775 18.44 28.41 11.30
N LEU A 776 17.41 28.73 12.08
CA LEU A 776 17.25 30.05 12.69
C LEU A 776 18.33 30.36 13.74
N SER A 777 18.71 29.39 14.56
CA SER A 777 19.78 29.53 15.54
C SER A 777 21.14 29.73 14.86
N GLU A 778 21.43 28.94 13.82
CA GLU A 778 22.65 29.03 13.02
C GLU A 778 22.77 30.39 12.34
N ALA A 779 21.69 30.86 11.70
CA ALA A 779 21.64 32.18 11.06
C ALA A 779 21.84 33.35 12.04
N LYS A 780 21.50 33.17 13.33
CA LYS A 780 21.69 34.19 14.38
C LYS A 780 23.06 34.13 15.05
N ALA A 781 23.62 32.93 15.26
CA ALA A 781 24.81 32.71 16.08
C ALA A 781 26.11 32.71 15.26
N GLY A 782 26.05 32.48 13.95
CA GLY A 782 27.24 32.35 13.11
C GLY A 782 28.01 31.07 13.43
N LEU A 783 27.75 30.02 12.66
CA LEU A 783 28.56 28.80 12.51
C LEU A 783 28.70 27.91 13.76
N ASP A 784 27.57 27.38 14.25
CA ASP A 784 27.60 26.13 15.03
C ASP A 784 26.28 25.35 14.82
N PRO A 785 26.16 24.55 13.73
CA PRO A 785 24.94 23.85 13.40
C PRO A 785 24.63 22.78 14.45
N LYS A 786 23.42 22.84 15.02
CA LYS A 786 22.94 21.85 16.00
C LYS A 786 22.32 20.67 15.27
N ILE A 787 22.85 19.46 15.47
CA ILE A 787 22.22 18.22 14.98
C ILE A 787 20.93 17.99 15.75
N ILE A 788 19.85 17.77 15.01
CA ILE A 788 18.52 17.43 15.51
C ILE A 788 18.18 15.99 15.20
N ASP A 789 18.53 15.53 14.00
CA ASP A 789 18.33 14.16 13.57
C ASP A 789 19.71 13.55 13.27
N GLU A 790 20.16 12.67 14.16
CA GLU A 790 21.45 11.97 14.02
C GLU A 790 21.45 11.01 12.81
N GLU A 791 20.29 10.64 12.26
CA GLU A 791 20.18 9.83 11.04
C GLU A 791 20.13 10.69 9.77
N ASP A 792 19.89 12.00 9.87
CA ASP A 792 19.79 12.87 8.70
C ASP A 792 21.16 13.08 8.04
N ARG A 793 21.21 12.69 6.77
CA ARG A 793 22.41 12.77 5.95
C ARG A 793 22.89 14.21 5.77
N ASN A 794 22.00 15.18 5.56
CA ASN A 794 22.43 16.56 5.26
C ASN A 794 23.06 17.18 6.51
N GLN A 795 22.45 17.01 7.69
CA GLN A 795 23.00 17.50 8.96
C GLN A 795 24.37 16.88 9.26
N GLN A 796 24.56 15.57 9.03
CA GLN A 796 25.87 14.93 9.14
C GLN A 796 26.91 15.49 8.17
N MET A 797 26.51 15.74 6.91
CA MET A 797 27.43 16.27 5.88
C MET A 797 27.81 17.72 6.15
N ASP A 798 26.88 18.55 6.64
CA ASP A 798 27.13 19.96 6.96
C ASP A 798 28.10 20.08 8.15
N GLN A 799 27.93 19.28 9.20
CA GLN A 799 28.88 19.24 10.32
C GLN A 799 30.29 18.79 9.89
N LEU A 800 30.36 17.76 9.03
CA LEU A 800 31.65 17.29 8.50
C LEU A 800 32.30 18.31 7.56
N ALA A 801 31.52 19.13 6.85
CA ALA A 801 32.01 20.22 6.01
C ALA A 801 32.52 21.40 6.85
N ASP A 802 31.81 21.77 7.93
CA ASP A 802 32.19 22.87 8.82
C ASP A 802 33.50 22.62 9.57
N THR A 803 33.82 21.35 9.81
CA THR A 803 35.10 20.91 10.40
C THR A 803 36.20 20.73 9.35
N GLU A 804 35.93 20.95 8.06
CA GLU A 804 36.91 20.70 7.00
C GLU A 804 37.93 21.84 6.93
N PRO A 805 39.24 21.55 6.97
CA PRO A 805 40.25 22.56 6.71
C PRO A 805 40.03 23.18 5.33
N THR A 806 39.85 24.49 5.30
CA THR A 806 39.64 25.24 4.06
C THR A 806 40.48 26.50 4.06
N PHE A 807 41.05 26.83 2.91
CA PHE A 807 41.68 28.13 2.71
C PHE A 807 41.55 28.58 1.26
N SER A 808 41.59 29.88 1.06
CA SER A 808 41.84 30.57 -0.20
C SER A 808 42.88 31.64 0.04
N PHE A 809 43.61 32.02 -1.00
CA PHE A 809 44.53 33.14 -0.90
C PHE A 809 44.47 34.02 -2.15
N GLU A 810 44.83 35.29 -1.96
CA GLU A 810 44.97 36.30 -3.01
C GLU A 810 46.21 37.16 -2.75
N PHE A 811 46.69 37.84 -3.78
CA PHE A 811 47.82 38.76 -3.69
C PHE A 811 47.37 40.21 -3.50
N LEU A 812 47.85 40.86 -2.44
CA LEU A 812 47.68 42.28 -2.14
C LEU A 812 49.04 42.98 -2.21
N GLY A 813 49.49 43.34 -3.41
CA GLY A 813 50.82 43.91 -3.61
C GLY A 813 51.92 42.89 -3.31
N ASP A 814 52.81 43.18 -2.37
CA ASP A 814 53.88 42.27 -1.91
C ASP A 814 53.44 41.33 -0.76
N GLN A 815 52.13 41.24 -0.50
CA GLN A 815 51.54 40.42 0.54
C GLN A 815 50.59 39.37 -0.03
N ILE A 816 50.51 38.23 0.64
CA ILE A 816 49.52 37.18 0.44
C ILE A 816 48.48 37.32 1.55
N ARG A 817 47.22 37.52 1.18
CA ARG A 817 46.09 37.37 2.12
C ARG A 817 45.60 35.95 2.04
N ILE A 818 45.65 35.23 3.15
CA ILE A 818 45.10 33.88 3.29
C ILE A 818 43.82 33.99 4.13
N GLU A 819 42.69 33.63 3.53
CA GLU A 819 41.40 33.45 4.22
C GLU A 819 41.25 31.96 4.50
N HIS A 820 41.02 31.58 5.76
CA HIS A 820 41.10 30.19 6.17
C HIS A 820 40.13 29.86 7.33
N ASN A 821 39.85 28.57 7.47
CA ASN A 821 39.09 28.00 8.57
C ASN A 821 39.66 26.61 8.92
N ASN A 822 39.78 26.28 10.20
CA ASN A 822 40.31 25.01 10.72
C ASN A 822 41.72 24.65 10.19
N ILE A 823 42.65 25.61 10.20
CA ILE A 823 44.04 25.42 9.81
C ILE A 823 44.96 25.98 10.88
N GLU A 824 45.92 25.17 11.34
CA GLU A 824 46.89 25.55 12.38
C GLU A 824 48.23 26.04 11.78
N GLY A 825 48.49 25.73 10.52
CA GLY A 825 49.69 26.17 9.81
C GLY A 825 49.60 25.96 8.30
N ALA A 826 50.40 26.74 7.57
CA ALA A 826 50.50 26.68 6.12
C ALA A 826 51.96 26.61 5.69
N ARG A 827 52.26 25.79 4.70
CA ARG A 827 53.57 25.72 4.05
C ARG A 827 53.50 26.44 2.71
N ILE A 828 54.36 27.43 2.52
CA ILE A 828 54.40 28.27 1.32
C ILE A 828 55.66 27.90 0.54
N ARG A 829 55.50 27.44 -0.70
CA ARG A 829 56.59 27.07 -1.61
C ARG A 829 56.67 28.05 -2.77
N PHE A 830 57.90 28.41 -3.12
CA PHE A 830 58.20 29.39 -4.15
C PHE A 830 58.90 28.70 -5.33
N TYR A 831 58.31 28.82 -6.51
CA TYR A 831 58.87 28.28 -7.76
C TYR A 831 59.10 29.43 -8.74
N PRO A 832 60.34 29.95 -8.86
CA PRO A 832 60.69 30.92 -9.88
C PRO A 832 60.30 30.42 -11.26
N MET A 833 59.63 31.28 -12.03
CA MET A 833 59.08 30.93 -13.33
C MET A 833 59.90 31.54 -14.45
N GLU A 834 60.34 30.73 -15.41
CA GLU A 834 60.70 31.24 -16.74
C GLU A 834 59.41 31.51 -17.53
N VAL A 835 58.88 32.71 -17.37
CA VAL A 835 57.57 33.10 -17.90
C VAL A 835 57.48 32.93 -19.42
N GLU A 836 58.57 33.18 -20.17
CA GLU A 836 58.56 32.99 -21.62
C GLU A 836 58.44 31.52 -22.03
N LEU A 837 59.15 30.62 -21.36
CA LEU A 837 59.11 29.19 -21.64
C LEU A 837 57.73 28.61 -21.31
N LEU A 838 57.17 29.00 -20.16
CA LEU A 838 55.84 28.56 -19.73
C LEU A 838 54.75 29.06 -20.66
N PHE A 839 54.79 30.35 -21.01
CA PHE A 839 53.85 30.93 -21.95
C PHE A 839 53.94 30.29 -23.35
N SER A 840 55.13 29.95 -23.82
CA SER A 840 55.30 29.31 -25.13
C SER A 840 54.76 27.88 -25.17
N ARG A 841 54.77 27.16 -24.04
CA ARG A 841 54.19 25.82 -23.92
C ARG A 841 52.68 25.86 -23.74
N GLN A 842 52.16 26.82 -22.96
CA GLN A 842 50.74 26.94 -22.65
C GLN A 842 50.31 28.43 -22.57
N PRO A 843 50.03 29.07 -23.72
CA PRO A 843 49.78 30.52 -23.78
C PRO A 843 48.47 31.00 -23.10
N PHE A 844 47.52 30.09 -22.86
CA PHE A 844 46.18 30.39 -22.32
C PHE A 844 45.92 29.75 -20.94
N ALA A 845 46.97 29.39 -20.20
CA ALA A 845 46.88 28.66 -18.94
C ALA A 845 46.90 29.58 -17.70
N LYS A 846 46.27 30.76 -17.77
CA LYS A 846 46.38 31.83 -16.77
C LYS A 846 46.09 31.36 -15.32
N ASN A 847 45.42 30.21 -15.12
CA ASN A 847 45.03 29.66 -13.81
C ASN A 847 45.22 28.14 -13.61
N ASP A 848 45.90 27.37 -14.48
CA ASP A 848 46.03 25.91 -14.29
C ASP A 848 47.26 25.53 -13.44
N ALA A 849 47.00 25.35 -12.14
CA ALA A 849 48.00 25.02 -11.11
C ALA A 849 48.46 23.55 -11.09
N GLU A 850 47.73 22.63 -11.72
CA GLU A 850 47.92 21.18 -11.52
C GLU A 850 49.18 20.59 -12.16
N HIS A 851 49.84 21.32 -13.07
CA HIS A 851 50.94 20.79 -13.88
C HIS A 851 52.37 21.13 -13.38
N PHE A 852 52.52 21.82 -12.25
CA PHE A 852 53.85 22.22 -11.71
C PHE A 852 54.53 21.16 -10.83
N THR A 853 53.95 19.95 -10.73
CA THR A 853 54.32 18.86 -9.80
C THR A 853 55.67 18.15 -10.06
N LEU A 854 56.46 18.57 -11.05
CA LEU A 854 57.70 17.89 -11.46
C LEU A 854 59.00 18.68 -11.20
N VAL A 855 58.93 19.83 -10.53
CA VAL A 855 60.10 20.70 -10.25
C VAL A 855 60.26 20.91 -8.74
N SER A 856 61.48 20.96 -8.22
CA SER A 856 61.75 21.27 -6.81
C SER A 856 61.57 22.77 -6.52
N PRO A 857 60.98 23.17 -5.37
CA PRO A 857 60.84 24.58 -5.00
C PRO A 857 62.21 25.23 -4.78
N ASN A 858 62.34 26.51 -5.14
CA ASN A 858 63.54 27.30 -4.87
C ASN A 858 63.63 27.75 -3.41
N GLY A 859 62.49 27.88 -2.75
CA GLY A 859 62.40 28.14 -1.31
C GLY A 859 61.07 27.66 -0.74
N GLU A 860 61.08 27.38 0.55
CA GLU A 860 59.93 26.93 1.32
C GLU A 860 59.93 27.68 2.67
N GLU A 861 58.79 28.20 3.07
CA GLU A 861 58.58 28.81 4.39
C GLU A 861 57.35 28.21 5.07
N SER A 862 57.42 28.05 6.39
CA SER A 862 56.29 27.62 7.21
C SER A 862 55.69 28.83 7.92
N LEU A 863 54.38 28.97 7.82
CA LEU A 863 53.58 29.99 8.49
C LEU A 863 52.75 29.32 9.58
N GLU A 864 52.97 29.69 10.84
CA GLU A 864 52.07 29.35 11.93
C GLU A 864 50.85 30.28 11.89
N ILE A 865 49.67 29.70 12.03
CA ILE A 865 48.39 30.41 12.01
C ILE A 865 47.81 30.32 13.42
N ALA A 866 47.51 31.48 14.01
CA ALA A 866 46.96 31.53 15.35
C ALA A 866 45.54 30.93 15.40
N GLU A 867 45.27 30.18 16.45
CA GLU A 867 43.98 29.52 16.67
C GLU A 867 42.83 30.55 16.69
N GLY A 868 41.79 30.33 15.88
CA GLY A 868 40.63 31.21 15.78
C GLY A 868 40.77 32.42 14.84
N GLU A 869 41.95 32.67 14.25
CA GLU A 869 42.06 33.64 13.15
C GLU A 869 41.32 33.10 11.92
N LYS A 870 40.56 33.95 11.22
CA LYS A 870 39.92 33.60 9.93
C LYS A 870 40.70 34.15 8.72
N ARG A 871 41.69 34.99 9.00
CA ARG A 871 42.46 35.73 8.00
C ARG A 871 43.85 36.01 8.53
N THR A 872 44.85 35.56 7.78
CA THR A 872 46.26 35.80 8.08
C THR A 872 46.92 36.43 6.86
N THR A 873 47.85 37.36 7.08
CA THR A 873 48.57 38.04 5.99
C THR A 873 50.05 37.68 6.07
N TYR A 874 50.62 37.21 4.96
CA TYR A 874 52.02 36.83 4.86
C TYR A 874 52.73 37.73 3.84
N ARG A 875 53.90 38.28 4.20
CA ARG A 875 54.65 39.17 3.31
C ARG A 875 55.69 38.37 2.53
N LEU A 876 55.73 38.57 1.21
CA LEU A 876 56.67 37.85 0.34
C LEU A 876 58.13 38.13 0.73
N PRO A 877 59.03 37.13 0.70
CA PRO A 877 60.46 37.33 0.92
C PRO A 877 61.08 38.26 -0.14
N GLU A 878 62.09 39.05 0.24
CA GLU A 878 62.65 40.10 -0.64
C GLU A 878 63.12 39.58 -2.00
N ASN A 879 63.69 38.37 -2.03
CA ASN A 879 64.22 37.74 -3.25
C ASN A 879 63.11 37.42 -4.27
N TYR A 880 61.88 37.17 -3.82
CA TYR A 880 60.74 36.83 -4.68
C TYR A 880 59.87 38.03 -5.03
N ARG A 881 59.99 39.16 -4.32
CA ARG A 881 59.19 40.38 -4.58
C ARG A 881 59.41 40.97 -5.98
N ARG A 882 60.56 40.72 -6.61
CA ARG A 882 60.97 41.26 -7.92
C ARG A 882 61.05 40.22 -9.03
N GLN A 883 60.54 39.01 -8.80
CA GLN A 883 60.57 37.92 -9.76
C GLN A 883 59.16 37.40 -10.00
N ASN A 884 58.97 36.74 -11.14
CA ASN A 884 57.74 36.00 -11.40
C ASN A 884 57.87 34.63 -10.74
N VAL A 885 56.95 34.32 -9.83
CA VAL A 885 57.05 33.14 -8.96
C VAL A 885 55.68 32.48 -8.89
N MET A 886 55.63 31.16 -9.11
CA MET A 886 54.46 30.37 -8.77
C MET A 886 54.51 30.10 -7.28
N ILE A 887 53.44 30.46 -6.57
CA ILE A 887 53.35 30.31 -5.13
C ILE A 887 52.35 29.22 -4.85
N GLU A 888 52.82 28.13 -4.26
CA GLU A 888 52.01 27.02 -3.79
C GLU A 888 51.86 27.13 -2.28
N ILE A 889 50.62 27.10 -1.79
CA ILE A 889 50.32 27.01 -0.37
C ILE A 889 49.72 25.63 -0.12
N GLU A 890 50.31 24.91 0.83
CA GLU A 890 49.85 23.61 1.33
C GLU A 890 49.41 23.79 2.78
N ALA A 891 48.13 23.56 3.06
CA ALA A 891 47.56 23.71 4.39
C ALA A 891 46.35 22.78 4.56
N GLY A 892 46.23 22.13 5.72
CA GLY A 892 45.11 21.23 6.02
C GLY A 892 44.93 20.07 5.03
N GLY A 893 46.03 19.56 4.44
CA GLY A 893 46.01 18.51 3.41
C GLY A 893 45.53 18.97 2.03
N LYS A 894 45.22 20.27 1.86
CA LYS A 894 44.87 20.88 0.57
C LYS A 894 46.03 21.69 0.03
N ARG A 895 46.07 21.80 -1.29
CA ARG A 895 47.13 22.51 -2.01
C ARG A 895 46.52 23.42 -3.06
N LYS A 896 46.88 24.69 -3.03
CA LYS A 896 46.46 25.69 -4.01
C LYS A 896 47.69 26.43 -4.49
N ALA A 897 47.81 26.66 -5.80
CA ALA A 897 48.89 27.46 -6.35
C ALA A 897 48.36 28.60 -7.23
N GLN A 898 49.01 29.75 -7.17
CA GLN A 898 48.71 30.91 -8.03
C GLN A 898 50.01 31.57 -8.46
N ALA A 899 50.05 32.06 -9.70
CA ALA A 899 51.20 32.78 -10.23
C ALA A 899 51.23 34.21 -9.70
N TYR A 900 52.33 34.58 -9.03
CA TYR A 900 52.64 35.96 -8.66
C TYR A 900 53.52 36.58 -9.75
N TYR A 901 52.95 37.51 -10.51
CA TYR A 901 53.70 38.28 -11.51
C TYR A 901 54.18 39.58 -10.89
N SER A 902 55.47 39.65 -10.57
CA SER A 902 56.10 40.91 -10.19
C SER A 902 56.44 41.70 -11.46
N ASN A 903 55.68 42.75 -11.73
CA ASN A 903 55.98 43.66 -12.82
C ASN A 903 55.67 45.12 -12.46
N ARG A 904 56.38 46.01 -13.14
CA ARG A 904 56.11 47.45 -13.22
C ARG A 904 55.47 47.79 -14.56
N LEU A 905 54.92 46.82 -15.27
CA LEU A 905 54.31 47.02 -16.56
C LEU A 905 52.84 47.44 -16.37
N ASN A 906 52.39 48.36 -17.20
CA ASN A 906 50.97 48.61 -17.42
C ASN A 906 50.70 48.42 -18.91
N ALA A 907 50.09 47.29 -19.26
CA ALA A 907 49.70 46.95 -20.63
C ALA A 907 48.30 47.50 -20.94
N GLU A 908 48.24 48.56 -21.73
CA GLU A 908 47.00 49.10 -22.28
C GLU A 908 46.71 48.44 -23.62
N VAL A 909 45.79 47.46 -23.62
CA VAL A 909 45.36 46.78 -24.85
C VAL A 909 44.22 47.56 -25.49
N SER A 910 44.38 47.92 -26.76
CA SER A 910 43.32 48.42 -27.64
C SER A 910 42.84 47.28 -28.54
N GLU A 911 41.91 46.46 -28.03
CA GLU A 911 41.45 45.22 -28.67
C GLU A 911 40.96 45.44 -30.11
N GLU A 912 40.10 46.43 -30.32
CA GLU A 912 39.53 46.83 -31.62
C GLU A 912 40.58 47.22 -32.67
N TYR A 913 41.80 47.55 -32.24
CA TYR A 913 42.87 47.99 -33.13
C TYR A 913 44.05 47.02 -33.14
N GLY A 914 43.95 45.87 -32.45
CA GLY A 914 45.00 44.85 -32.43
C GLY A 914 46.34 45.35 -31.87
N ARG A 915 46.31 46.29 -30.92
CA ARG A 915 47.51 46.95 -30.41
C ARG A 915 47.60 46.89 -28.89
N VAL A 916 48.82 46.79 -28.40
CA VAL A 916 49.14 46.97 -26.99
C VAL A 916 50.11 48.14 -26.83
N ARG A 917 49.92 48.93 -25.78
CA ARG A 917 50.86 49.94 -25.32
C ARG A 917 51.37 49.58 -23.94
N VAL A 918 52.67 49.62 -23.76
CA VAL A 918 53.33 49.28 -22.50
C VAL A 918 53.90 50.54 -21.86
N LEU A 919 53.45 50.82 -20.64
CA LEU A 919 53.90 51.94 -19.82
C LEU A 919 54.56 51.44 -18.53
N ASP A 920 55.49 52.22 -17.98
CA ASP A 920 56.00 51.99 -16.63
C ASP A 920 54.96 52.46 -15.61
N LYS A 921 54.51 51.54 -14.76
CA LYS A 921 53.43 51.73 -13.77
C LYS A 921 53.74 52.82 -12.74
N ILE A 922 55.02 53.12 -12.50
CA ILE A 922 55.45 54.13 -11.51
C ILE A 922 55.58 55.52 -12.14
N SER A 923 56.28 55.63 -13.26
CA SER A 923 56.56 56.91 -13.92
C SER A 923 55.50 57.34 -14.93
N GLY A 924 54.61 56.43 -15.35
CA GLY A 924 53.60 56.63 -16.39
C GLY A 924 54.18 56.78 -17.81
N LYS A 925 55.49 56.63 -17.98
CA LYS A 925 56.17 56.82 -19.28
C LYS A 925 56.14 55.55 -20.12
N PRO A 926 56.09 55.65 -21.47
CA PRO A 926 56.18 54.48 -22.32
C PRO A 926 57.53 53.77 -22.21
N ILE A 927 57.50 52.43 -22.23
CA ILE A 927 58.70 51.60 -22.22
C ILE A 927 58.97 51.10 -23.64
N PRO A 928 60.03 51.58 -24.32
CA PRO A 928 60.42 51.05 -25.61
C PRO A 928 61.12 49.70 -25.46
N THR A 929 61.24 48.94 -26.56
CA THR A 929 61.99 47.68 -26.62
C THR A 929 61.50 46.57 -25.69
N VAL A 930 60.25 46.63 -25.23
CA VAL A 930 59.61 45.56 -24.48
C VAL A 930 59.23 44.45 -25.46
N TYR A 931 59.62 43.22 -25.16
CA TYR A 931 59.30 42.08 -26.01
C TYR A 931 57.83 41.69 -25.81
N VAL A 932 57.10 41.53 -26.92
CA VAL A 932 55.72 41.08 -26.94
C VAL A 932 55.62 39.85 -27.82
N LYS A 933 55.08 38.76 -27.28
CA LYS A 933 54.88 37.48 -27.96
C LYS A 933 53.40 37.12 -27.93
N ALA A 934 52.81 36.97 -29.12
CA ALA A 934 51.40 36.68 -29.32
C ALA A 934 51.19 35.26 -29.81
N TYR A 935 50.31 34.54 -29.13
CA TYR A 935 49.74 33.28 -29.60
C TYR A 935 48.28 33.47 -29.94
N ALA A 936 47.81 32.72 -30.94
CA ALA A 936 46.41 32.70 -31.34
C ALA A 936 45.80 31.33 -31.03
N ARG A 937 44.61 31.34 -30.43
CA ARG A 937 43.71 30.20 -30.43
C ARG A 937 42.81 30.34 -31.65
N MET A 938 42.83 29.34 -32.51
CA MET A 938 42.04 29.32 -33.73
C MET A 938 40.61 28.78 -33.43
N ASN A 939 39.65 29.04 -34.31
CA ASN A 939 38.25 28.60 -34.17
C ASN A 939 38.08 27.07 -34.05
N ASN A 940 39.05 26.30 -34.56
CA ASN A 940 39.09 24.83 -34.44
C ASN A 940 39.72 24.35 -33.11
N GLY A 941 40.06 25.26 -32.19
CA GLY A 941 40.69 24.97 -30.91
C GLY A 941 42.22 24.86 -30.96
N GLN A 942 42.85 24.87 -32.13
CA GLN A 942 44.30 24.78 -32.26
C GLN A 942 44.97 26.05 -31.72
N VAL A 943 45.98 25.89 -30.85
CA VAL A 943 46.81 27.00 -30.36
C VAL A 943 48.14 26.99 -31.10
N ARG A 944 48.52 28.13 -31.67
CA ARG A 944 49.82 28.29 -32.34
C ARG A 944 50.40 29.68 -32.13
N PHE A 945 51.72 29.76 -32.27
CA PHE A 945 52.42 31.03 -32.31
C PHE A 945 51.87 31.88 -33.47
N TYR A 946 51.64 33.17 -33.21
CA TYR A 946 51.06 34.07 -34.19
C TYR A 946 52.06 35.13 -34.63
N LYS A 947 52.60 35.90 -33.67
CA LYS A 947 53.47 37.03 -33.95
C LYS A 947 54.26 37.41 -32.71
N ASP A 948 55.49 37.87 -32.86
CA ASP A 948 56.24 38.54 -31.80
C ASP A 948 56.95 39.79 -32.31
N GLY A 949 57.55 40.53 -31.38
CA GLY A 949 58.39 41.68 -31.69
C GLY A 949 58.57 42.55 -30.47
N TYR A 950 59.04 43.78 -30.70
CA TYR A 950 59.35 44.71 -29.63
C TYR A 950 58.50 45.97 -29.73
N THR A 951 58.18 46.58 -28.59
CA THR A 951 57.52 47.88 -28.57
C THR A 951 58.40 48.97 -29.17
N ASP A 952 57.79 49.91 -29.89
CA ASP A 952 58.48 51.08 -30.45
C ASP A 952 58.84 52.13 -29.38
N LEU A 953 59.45 53.26 -29.79
CA LEU A 953 59.79 54.39 -28.91
C LEU A 953 58.61 54.95 -28.09
N ARG A 954 57.36 54.63 -28.48
CA ARG A 954 56.12 55.08 -27.83
C ARG A 954 55.50 53.98 -26.96
N GLY A 955 56.21 52.88 -26.78
CA GLY A 955 55.78 51.70 -26.04
C GLY A 955 54.72 50.87 -26.77
N LYS A 956 54.53 51.04 -28.08
CA LYS A 956 53.44 50.38 -28.81
C LYS A 956 53.91 49.16 -29.60
N PHE A 957 53.10 48.11 -29.59
CA PHE A 957 53.24 46.93 -30.43
C PHE A 957 51.88 46.56 -31.06
N GLU A 958 51.90 46.13 -32.31
CA GLU A 958 50.71 45.70 -33.05
C GLU A 958 50.76 44.17 -33.19
N TYR A 959 49.81 43.49 -32.54
CA TYR A 959 49.84 42.04 -32.37
C TYR A 959 48.94 41.28 -33.34
N ALA A 960 47.93 41.92 -33.95
CA ALA A 960 46.90 41.22 -34.72
C ALA A 960 47.19 41.10 -36.22
N SER A 961 47.93 42.05 -36.81
CA SER A 961 48.10 42.11 -38.27
C SER A 961 49.25 41.22 -38.75
N LEU A 962 48.91 40.30 -39.65
CA LEU A 962 49.82 39.52 -40.49
C LEU A 962 49.37 39.67 -41.95
N ASN A 963 50.28 39.51 -42.92
CA ASN A 963 49.92 39.48 -44.35
C ASN A 963 49.36 38.11 -44.75
N THR A 964 48.44 37.57 -43.95
CA THR A 964 47.76 36.27 -44.13
C THR A 964 46.29 36.38 -43.74
N ASP A 965 45.45 35.43 -44.17
CA ASP A 965 44.04 35.36 -43.78
C ASP A 965 43.83 34.76 -42.38
N ASP A 966 44.90 34.53 -41.62
CA ASP A 966 44.88 33.79 -40.36
C ASP A 966 44.01 34.47 -39.30
N LEU A 967 43.94 35.81 -39.29
CA LEU A 967 43.14 36.58 -38.35
C LEU A 967 41.65 36.20 -38.39
N ASN A 968 41.12 35.80 -39.57
CA ASN A 968 39.72 35.36 -39.73
C ASN A 968 39.41 34.09 -38.93
N GLN A 969 40.44 33.32 -38.63
CA GLN A 969 40.33 32.05 -37.95
C GLN A 969 40.69 32.15 -36.47
N VAL A 970 41.07 33.33 -35.95
CA VAL A 970 41.44 33.52 -34.55
C VAL A 970 40.18 33.75 -33.70
N SER A 971 40.02 32.95 -32.65
CA SER A 971 38.97 33.14 -31.64
C SER A 971 39.46 33.99 -30.46
N ARG A 972 40.75 33.94 -30.13
CA ARG A 972 41.36 34.66 -28.98
C ARG A 972 42.87 34.80 -29.17
N PHE A 973 43.44 35.90 -28.68
CA PHE A 973 44.89 36.09 -28.55
C PHE A 973 45.33 35.97 -27.08
N ALA A 974 46.52 35.43 -26.87
CA ALA A 974 47.27 35.55 -25.64
C ALA A 974 48.56 36.33 -25.94
N LEU A 975 48.86 37.33 -25.13
CA LEU A 975 50.01 38.23 -25.27
C LEU A 975 50.90 38.10 -24.05
N LEU A 976 52.14 37.66 -24.23
CA LEU A 976 53.20 37.81 -23.24
C LEU A 976 53.94 39.11 -23.51
N ILE A 977 54.08 39.93 -22.48
CA ILE A 977 54.78 41.20 -22.52
C ILE A 977 55.89 41.10 -21.46
N ILE A 978 57.15 41.17 -21.88
CA ILE A 978 58.28 40.93 -20.99
C ILE A 978 59.42 41.92 -21.24
N ASP A 979 59.92 42.47 -20.14
CA ASP A 979 61.06 43.37 -20.08
C ASP A 979 62.07 42.88 -19.03
N PRO A 980 63.38 42.87 -19.31
CA PRO A 980 64.40 42.38 -18.37
C PRO A 980 64.47 43.14 -17.03
N GLN A 981 64.02 44.40 -16.98
CA GLN A 981 64.06 45.25 -15.77
C GLN A 981 62.67 45.51 -15.18
N ALA A 982 61.64 45.59 -16.01
CA ALA A 982 60.28 45.94 -15.60
C ALA A 982 59.35 44.73 -15.39
N GLY A 983 59.81 43.50 -15.69
CA GLY A 983 59.10 42.25 -15.37
C GLY A 983 58.27 41.70 -16.53
N ALA A 984 57.29 40.85 -16.22
CA ALA A 984 56.43 40.22 -17.24
C ALA A 984 54.93 40.36 -16.91
N GLN A 985 54.11 40.50 -17.94
CA GLN A 985 52.65 40.56 -17.86
C GLN A 985 52.03 39.74 -19.00
N ILE A 986 50.92 39.04 -18.72
CA ILE A 986 50.19 38.24 -19.71
C ILE A 986 48.76 38.76 -19.86
N GLU A 987 48.35 39.04 -21.10
CA GLU A 987 47.01 39.50 -21.43
C GLU A 987 46.28 38.55 -22.39
N GLU A 988 44.99 38.29 -22.15
CA GLU A 988 44.14 37.49 -23.02
C GLU A 988 43.03 38.35 -23.63
N VAL A 989 43.07 38.53 -24.94
CA VAL A 989 42.30 39.57 -25.62
C VAL A 989 41.51 38.97 -26.79
N ALA A 990 40.35 39.55 -27.08
CA ALA A 990 39.58 39.17 -28.27
C ALA A 990 40.33 39.59 -29.54
N PRO A 991 40.11 38.91 -30.69
CA PRO A 991 40.52 39.46 -31.98
C PRO A 991 39.78 40.79 -32.23
N PRO A 992 40.38 41.75 -32.97
CA PRO A 992 39.72 43.00 -33.33
C PRO A 992 38.37 42.75 -34.01
N THR A 993 37.34 43.49 -33.61
CA THR A 993 36.00 43.39 -34.20
C THR A 993 36.03 43.97 -35.61
N ARG A 994 35.30 43.35 -36.55
CA ARG A 994 35.17 43.82 -37.94
C ARG A 994 33.85 44.51 -38.19
#